data_AF-A0A2S9XEF4-F1
#
_entry.id   AF-A0A2S9XEF4-F1
#
_cell.length_a   1.000
_cell.length_b   1.000
_cell.length_c   1.000
_cell.angle_alpha   90.00
_cell.angle_beta   90.00
_cell.angle_gamma   90.00
#
_symmetry.space_group_name_H-M   'P 1'
#
loop_
_entity.id
_entity.type
_entity.pdbx_description
1 polymer ?
#
loop_
_entity_poly.entity_id
_entity_poly.type
_entity_poly.pdbx_seq_one_letter_code
_entity_poly.pdbx_strand_id
1 'polypeptide(L)'
;MSMAMAIERQRSGLVLALGLVTTLGCRQGESEAPRSVPADADASALAIAEVSEAPSEAGPLAAPFIHAAATSFAPASTDIAPGDHPPTGAQVADYDNCASCHEEIAAQWRISAHSFASFNNPIYRRSIERFRDQDDGPARSRFCAGCHDPALLVDRAMDAEIPAAEPRAHVGVGCVSCHGVAESTPDGNGSYTLAASPIPIPELDDEASIERHRDAMGPAREQCGSCHRAFLGVETGHPHHLGGTDELGPWRDSSYAGSKLRLDTPVRERHCADCHMPREAAPGATDPAIGADGKLRSHRFIGGHTWLAAMRGDGETLARVQEFLRGVASVDVAAVELDGARHLLGAGLDPAARGRMVVDLVVRNLAVGHRFPGGTRDAQDTWIALRVLDDQGRVVASLEQDSGEVHRLRAGVVDEHGQLRSAREIERFRAVAFDHTVGPRDAVVVRYAVELPSDAVGPLHVEARLLHRSRALELADETCRQSKTKQGRAFLAATSSLIGQDLDPCVELPVTEISRAALSLTGGGRGQPGRLDHERLWELGVALSHQVQERLPEAREALAAAELALERAELPEAERDAARARILAALGAIAARQGRADEALEIADRIAKLAPEHPYPHLLRGRALAKVWRWEQAVPHLERALAASPGSPKLAAELATACGSAGMHRRALEVSAAALALRPRDPALLRTQALALQALEDPRADAALEAYFVHRKPDDQPHLASACGERDPACARERVPVHVHE
;
A
#
# COMPACT_ATOMS: atom_id res chain seq x y z
N MET A 1 -30.36 10.06 76.14
CA MET A 1 -29.22 9.12 76.04
C MET A 1 -28.64 9.30 74.65
N SER A 2 -27.89 10.39 74.44
CA SER A 2 -26.45 10.60 74.73
C SER A 2 -25.65 10.31 73.46
N MET A 3 -25.30 11.35 72.70
CA MET A 3 -24.03 12.12 72.78
C MET A 3 -22.92 11.41 72.00
N ALA A 4 -22.47 11.97 70.88
CA ALA A 4 -21.31 12.90 70.74
C ALA A 4 -20.21 12.15 69.96
N MET A 5 -19.37 12.67 69.05
CA MET A 5 -18.87 13.99 68.64
C MET A 5 -18.22 13.77 67.23
N ALA A 6 -18.43 14.61 66.21
CA ALA A 6 -17.63 15.82 65.84
C ALA A 6 -16.15 15.46 65.50
N ILE A 7 -15.48 15.88 64.40
CA ILE A 7 -15.21 17.19 63.77
C ILE A 7 -14.49 16.86 62.43
N GLU A 8 -14.94 17.20 61.22
CA GLU A 8 -14.91 18.48 60.49
C GLU A 8 -13.51 19.00 60.06
N ARG A 9 -13.24 19.02 58.74
CA ARG A 9 -12.87 20.25 58.01
C ARG A 9 -12.88 20.07 56.49
N GLN A 10 -13.79 20.82 55.86
CA GLN A 10 -13.81 21.18 54.45
C GLN A 10 -12.54 21.91 54.01
N ARG A 11 -12.19 21.78 52.71
CA ARG A 11 -11.86 22.93 51.84
C ARG A 11 -11.97 22.54 50.35
N SER A 12 -13.01 23.12 49.73
CA SER A 12 -13.07 23.80 48.43
C SER A 12 -12.37 23.24 47.18
N GLY A 13 -13.13 23.17 46.08
CA GLY A 13 -12.61 23.31 44.70
C GLY A 13 -13.23 22.28 43.74
N LEU A 14 -14.38 22.57 43.15
CA LEU A 14 -14.54 23.18 41.81
C LEU A 14 -14.75 22.11 40.72
N VAL A 15 -15.90 22.26 40.06
CA VAL A 15 -16.40 21.51 38.91
C VAL A 15 -15.44 21.58 37.74
N LEU A 16 -15.17 20.46 37.06
CA LEU A 16 -14.94 20.48 35.62
C LEU A 16 -15.34 19.15 34.98
N ALA A 17 -16.33 19.25 34.09
CA ALA A 17 -16.75 18.21 33.18
C ALA A 17 -15.64 17.97 32.15
N LEU A 18 -15.19 16.72 32.00
CA LEU A 18 -14.42 16.28 30.84
C LEU A 18 -15.38 15.60 29.86
N GLY A 19 -15.53 16.22 28.68
CA GLY A 19 -16.11 15.59 27.51
C GLY A 19 -15.14 14.55 26.94
N LEU A 20 -15.63 13.32 26.79
CA LEU A 20 -14.98 12.27 26.02
C LEU A 20 -15.03 12.64 24.53
N VAL A 21 -13.86 12.72 23.89
CA VAL A 21 -13.72 12.55 22.44
C VAL A 21 -13.18 11.15 22.22
N THR A 22 -14.03 10.25 21.74
CA THR A 22 -13.67 8.88 21.35
C THR A 22 -13.08 8.87 19.95
N THR A 23 -11.77 8.71 19.84
CA THR A 23 -11.11 8.24 18.61
C THR A 23 -11.15 6.72 18.60
N LEU A 24 -12.10 6.12 17.87
CA LEU A 24 -12.07 4.70 17.54
C LEU A 24 -11.05 4.45 16.41
N GLY A 25 -9.77 4.49 16.76
CA GLY A 25 -8.71 3.76 16.06
C GLY A 25 -8.46 2.43 16.76
N CYS A 26 -7.97 1.43 16.03
CA CYS A 26 -7.61 0.09 16.53
C CYS A 26 -7.20 0.08 18.01
N ARG A 27 -7.98 -0.63 18.86
CA ARG A 27 -7.73 -0.82 20.30
C ARG A 27 -6.23 -1.07 20.54
N GLN A 28 -5.62 -0.18 21.32
CA GLN A 28 -4.24 -0.29 21.78
C GLN A 28 -4.14 -1.52 22.69
N GLY A 29 -3.76 -2.65 22.11
CA GLY A 29 -3.31 -3.82 22.86
C GLY A 29 -1.81 -3.70 23.08
N GLU A 30 -1.38 -3.80 24.34
CA GLU A 30 0.02 -4.00 24.72
C GLU A 30 0.57 -5.25 24.02
N SER A 31 1.78 -5.17 23.47
CA SER A 31 2.56 -6.36 23.12
C SER A 31 3.97 -6.22 23.65
N GLU A 32 4.51 -7.35 24.12
CA GLU A 32 5.87 -7.53 24.60
C GLU A 32 6.94 -7.12 23.59
N ALA A 33 8.12 -6.82 24.14
CA ALA A 33 9.36 -6.62 23.39
C ALA A 33 9.63 -7.80 22.45
N PRO A 34 10.17 -7.56 21.25
CA PRO A 34 10.48 -8.62 20.29
C PRO A 34 11.43 -9.64 20.93
N ARG A 35 11.07 -10.93 20.87
CA ARG A 35 12.05 -12.01 21.03
C ARG A 35 13.09 -11.85 19.91
N SER A 36 14.35 -11.80 20.32
CA SER A 36 15.52 -11.69 19.45
C SER A 36 15.43 -12.66 18.29
N VAL A 37 15.39 -12.11 17.07
CA VAL A 37 15.71 -12.83 15.83
C VAL A 37 17.14 -13.37 15.98
N PRO A 38 17.46 -14.59 15.52
CA PRO A 38 18.85 -15.04 15.42
C PRO A 38 19.63 -14.01 14.59
N ALA A 39 20.61 -13.39 15.22
CA ALA A 39 21.43 -12.35 14.63
C ALA A 39 22.44 -12.95 13.63
N ASP A 40 21.98 -13.45 12.49
CA ASP A 40 22.86 -13.91 11.41
C ASP A 40 22.38 -13.56 9.99
N ALA A 41 21.36 -12.70 9.86
CA ALA A 41 21.21 -11.84 8.69
C ALA A 41 21.75 -10.46 9.07
N ASP A 42 23.00 -10.21 8.71
CA ASP A 42 23.76 -9.05 9.14
C ASP A 42 23.15 -7.72 8.62
N ALA A 43 22.21 -7.18 9.38
CA ALA A 43 21.66 -5.84 9.21
C ALA A 43 22.66 -4.74 9.66
N SER A 44 23.89 -5.10 10.05
CA SER A 44 24.95 -4.14 10.38
C SER A 44 25.69 -3.58 9.14
N ALA A 45 25.40 -4.08 7.94
CA ALA A 45 25.97 -3.55 6.69
C ALA A 45 25.56 -2.09 6.34
N LEU A 46 24.68 -1.47 7.13
CA LEU A 46 24.27 -0.06 6.98
C LEU A 46 24.84 0.88 8.07
N ALA A 47 25.68 0.37 8.99
CA ALA A 47 26.42 1.22 9.92
C ALA A 47 27.60 1.88 9.19
N ILE A 48 27.43 3.15 8.83
CA ILE A 48 28.46 3.98 8.21
C ILE A 48 29.54 4.24 9.27
N ALA A 49 30.75 3.70 9.06
CA ALA A 49 31.93 4.09 9.83
C ALA A 49 32.16 5.61 9.70
N GLU A 50 32.53 6.27 10.81
CA GLU A 50 32.87 7.69 10.81
C GLU A 50 33.90 8.01 9.72
N VAL A 51 33.69 9.14 9.04
CA VAL A 51 34.50 9.61 7.91
C VAL A 51 35.95 9.79 8.37
N SER A 52 36.82 8.86 7.96
CA SER A 52 38.26 9.04 7.91
C SER A 52 38.67 9.16 6.45
N GLU A 53 39.30 10.28 6.10
CA GLU A 53 39.95 10.50 4.81
C GLU A 53 41.16 9.56 4.66
N ALA A 54 40.92 8.30 4.28
CA ALA A 54 41.94 7.42 3.74
C ALA A 54 41.31 6.45 2.73
N PRO A 55 41.92 6.23 1.55
CA PRO A 55 41.43 5.24 0.60
C PRO A 55 41.76 3.85 1.14
N SER A 56 40.81 3.21 1.83
CA SER A 56 40.96 1.79 2.15
C SER A 56 40.75 0.96 0.90
N GLU A 57 41.79 0.27 0.45
CA GLU A 57 41.69 -0.86 -0.47
C GLU A 57 40.87 -1.97 0.19
N ALA A 58 39.54 -1.87 0.10
CA ALA A 58 38.65 -2.95 0.47
C ALA A 58 38.62 -3.96 -0.69
N GLY A 59 38.82 -5.23 -0.38
CA GLY A 59 38.87 -6.33 -1.36
C GLY A 59 37.62 -6.45 -2.25
N PRO A 60 37.63 -7.36 -3.24
CA PRO A 60 36.56 -7.47 -4.22
C PRO A 60 35.19 -7.67 -3.55
N LEU A 61 34.24 -6.77 -3.82
CA LEU A 61 32.86 -6.86 -3.35
C LEU A 61 32.21 -8.13 -3.89
N ALA A 62 31.92 -9.09 -3.00
CA ALA A 62 31.62 -10.49 -3.33
C ALA A 62 30.24 -10.74 -3.97
N ALA A 63 29.31 -9.79 -3.97
CA ALA A 63 28.02 -9.94 -4.66
C ALA A 63 27.31 -8.59 -4.92
N PRO A 64 27.31 -8.03 -6.15
CA PRO A 64 26.57 -6.80 -6.42
C PRO A 64 25.41 -7.12 -7.38
N PHE A 65 24.38 -7.78 -6.86
CA PHE A 65 23.26 -8.47 -7.52
C PHE A 65 22.84 -8.01 -8.93
N ILE A 66 22.95 -8.94 -9.88
CA ILE A 66 22.34 -8.90 -11.21
C ILE A 66 21.47 -10.17 -11.31
N HIS A 67 20.15 -9.97 -11.15
CA HIS A 67 19.03 -10.93 -11.18
C HIS A 67 19.07 -12.14 -10.22
N ALA A 68 17.91 -12.48 -9.65
CA ALA A 68 17.71 -13.82 -9.07
C ALA A 68 17.83 -14.87 -10.18
N ALA A 69 18.61 -15.92 -9.95
CA ALA A 69 18.73 -17.03 -10.90
C ALA A 69 17.35 -17.65 -11.17
N ALA A 70 17.16 -18.20 -12.37
CA ALA A 70 15.96 -18.96 -12.67
C ALA A 70 15.86 -20.14 -11.70
N THR A 71 14.70 -20.30 -11.07
CA THR A 71 14.45 -21.43 -10.17
C THR A 71 13.99 -22.65 -10.95
N SER A 72 13.91 -23.79 -10.26
CA SER A 72 13.34 -25.01 -10.82
C SER A 72 11.89 -24.83 -11.32
N PHE A 73 11.16 -23.83 -10.82
CA PHE A 73 9.76 -23.56 -11.16
C PHE A 73 9.51 -22.31 -12.01
N ALA A 74 10.56 -21.68 -12.57
CA ALA A 74 10.47 -20.49 -13.41
C ALA A 74 9.33 -20.57 -14.46
N PRO A 75 8.45 -19.55 -14.59
CA PRO A 75 8.61 -18.17 -14.13
C PRO A 75 8.28 -17.87 -12.66
N ALA A 76 7.85 -18.84 -11.86
CA ALA A 76 7.81 -18.64 -10.41
C ALA A 76 9.23 -18.42 -9.88
N SER A 77 9.39 -17.56 -8.87
CA SER A 77 10.64 -17.42 -8.11
C SER A 77 10.74 -18.44 -6.97
N THR A 78 9.86 -19.43 -6.93
CA THR A 78 9.79 -20.45 -5.90
C THR A 78 10.83 -21.55 -6.15
N ASP A 79 11.41 -22.10 -5.08
CA ASP A 79 12.23 -23.31 -5.15
C ASP A 79 11.97 -24.27 -3.97
N ILE A 80 12.62 -25.42 -3.99
CA ILE A 80 12.64 -26.39 -2.90
C ILE A 80 14.09 -26.61 -2.46
N ALA A 81 14.33 -26.60 -1.15
CA ALA A 81 15.66 -26.83 -0.60
C ALA A 81 16.18 -28.22 -1.01
N PRO A 82 17.50 -28.38 -1.20
CA PRO A 82 18.06 -29.70 -1.50
C PRO A 82 17.74 -30.73 -0.41
N GLY A 83 17.34 -31.93 -0.80
CA GLY A 83 17.09 -33.05 0.11
C GLY A 83 16.62 -34.30 -0.62
N ASP A 84 16.68 -35.45 0.04
CA ASP A 84 16.37 -36.76 -0.56
C ASP A 84 14.85 -36.96 -0.81
N HIS A 85 14.02 -36.18 -0.13
CA HIS A 85 12.56 -36.32 -0.14
C HIS A 85 11.88 -34.94 -0.21
N PRO A 86 11.82 -34.29 -1.39
CA PRO A 86 11.12 -33.02 -1.53
C PRO A 86 9.63 -33.17 -1.16
N PRO A 87 8.99 -32.12 -0.61
CA PRO A 87 7.59 -32.18 -0.23
C PRO A 87 6.70 -32.37 -1.46
N THR A 88 5.77 -33.32 -1.37
CA THR A 88 4.73 -33.53 -2.38
C THR A 88 3.65 -32.45 -2.28
N GLY A 89 2.94 -32.21 -3.36
CA GLY A 89 1.81 -31.28 -3.38
C GLY A 89 0.70 -31.66 -2.40
N ALA A 90 0.50 -32.95 -2.14
CA ALA A 90 -0.43 -33.43 -1.12
C ALA A 90 0.00 -32.99 0.30
N GLN A 91 1.30 -33.06 0.62
CA GLN A 91 1.83 -32.58 1.90
C GLN A 91 1.75 -31.06 2.01
N VAL A 92 2.01 -30.32 0.93
CA VAL A 92 1.88 -28.85 0.92
C VAL A 92 0.42 -28.40 1.07
N ALA A 93 -0.53 -29.18 0.54
CA ALA A 93 -1.97 -28.94 0.66
C ALA A 93 -2.57 -29.41 2.00
N ASP A 94 -1.82 -30.15 2.81
CA ASP A 94 -2.32 -30.72 4.05
C ASP A 94 -2.53 -29.63 5.11
N TYR A 95 -3.79 -29.45 5.49
CA TYR A 95 -4.19 -28.60 6.61
C TYR A 95 -4.91 -29.38 7.71
N ASP A 96 -5.35 -30.61 7.44
CA ASP A 96 -6.12 -31.41 8.39
C ASP A 96 -5.22 -31.88 9.55
N ASN A 97 -3.97 -32.23 9.25
CA ASN A 97 -2.99 -32.54 10.28
C ASN A 97 -2.65 -31.33 11.17
N CYS A 98 -2.73 -30.10 10.64
CA CYS A 98 -2.58 -28.90 11.45
C CYS A 98 -3.83 -28.64 12.30
N ALA A 99 -5.01 -28.84 11.71
CA ALA A 99 -6.30 -28.57 12.34
C ALA A 99 -6.60 -29.49 13.54
N SER A 100 -5.94 -30.65 13.66
CA SER A 100 -6.12 -31.55 14.81
C SER A 100 -5.68 -30.93 16.15
N CYS A 101 -4.75 -29.97 16.10
CA CYS A 101 -4.27 -29.23 17.27
C CYS A 101 -4.60 -27.73 17.19
N HIS A 102 -4.67 -27.18 15.97
CA HIS A 102 -4.88 -25.76 15.70
C HIS A 102 -6.26 -25.48 15.09
N GLU A 103 -7.32 -25.97 15.73
CA GLU A 103 -8.69 -25.92 15.21
C GLU A 103 -9.15 -24.48 14.96
N GLU A 104 -8.90 -23.57 15.91
CA GLU A 104 -9.30 -22.17 15.77
C GLU A 104 -8.53 -21.44 14.66
N ILE A 105 -7.22 -21.68 14.54
CA ILE A 105 -6.44 -21.13 13.41
C ILE A 105 -6.98 -21.67 12.08
N ALA A 106 -7.20 -22.99 11.99
CA ALA A 106 -7.69 -23.62 10.76
C ALA A 106 -9.07 -23.09 10.38
N ALA A 107 -9.98 -22.92 11.34
CA ALA A 107 -11.30 -22.31 11.13
C ALA A 107 -11.18 -20.86 10.64
N GLN A 108 -10.20 -20.09 11.13
CA GLN A 108 -9.95 -18.74 10.65
C GLN A 108 -9.42 -18.70 9.22
N TRP A 109 -8.48 -19.58 8.91
CA TRP A 109 -7.85 -19.70 7.60
C TRP A 109 -8.82 -20.21 6.52
N ARG A 110 -9.67 -21.21 6.82
CA ARG A 110 -10.61 -21.82 5.86
C ARG A 110 -11.57 -20.82 5.19
N ILE A 111 -11.85 -19.69 5.83
CA ILE A 111 -12.71 -18.63 5.27
C ILE A 111 -11.92 -17.39 4.80
N SER A 112 -10.60 -17.45 4.84
CA SER A 112 -9.71 -16.35 4.47
C SER A 112 -9.46 -16.27 2.97
N ALA A 113 -9.03 -15.11 2.49
CA ALA A 113 -8.59 -14.95 1.10
C ALA A 113 -7.38 -15.85 0.73
N HIS A 114 -6.60 -16.32 1.70
CA HIS A 114 -5.49 -17.25 1.45
C HIS A 114 -5.98 -18.67 1.14
N SER A 115 -6.99 -19.17 1.84
CA SER A 115 -7.61 -20.45 1.50
C SER A 115 -8.30 -20.39 0.13
N PHE A 116 -8.87 -19.24 -0.21
CA PHE A 116 -9.41 -18.92 -1.54
C PHE A 116 -8.38 -18.23 -2.45
N ALA A 117 -7.11 -18.65 -2.40
CA ALA A 117 -6.10 -18.14 -3.34
C ALA A 117 -6.05 -18.96 -4.64
N SER A 118 -6.54 -20.19 -4.64
CA SER A 118 -6.44 -21.12 -5.79
C SER A 118 -7.68 -21.06 -6.70
N PHE A 119 -7.86 -22.08 -7.55
CA PHE A 119 -8.98 -22.20 -8.50
C PHE A 119 -10.35 -22.24 -7.82
N ASN A 120 -10.43 -22.53 -6.52
CA ASN A 120 -11.64 -22.35 -5.70
C ASN A 120 -12.12 -20.89 -5.62
N ASN A 121 -11.30 -19.91 -5.99
CA ASN A 121 -11.69 -18.51 -6.09
C ASN A 121 -12.11 -18.17 -7.53
N PRO A 122 -13.39 -17.87 -7.78
CA PRO A 122 -13.90 -17.60 -9.13
C PRO A 122 -13.23 -16.37 -9.77
N ILE A 123 -12.82 -15.38 -8.98
CA ILE A 123 -12.15 -14.16 -9.46
C ILE A 123 -10.77 -14.52 -10.01
N TYR A 124 -9.99 -15.28 -9.24
CA TYR A 124 -8.67 -15.75 -9.66
C TYR A 124 -8.80 -16.71 -10.83
N ARG A 125 -9.67 -17.72 -10.71
CA ARG A 125 -9.91 -18.75 -11.74
C ARG A 125 -10.19 -18.14 -13.10
N ARG A 126 -11.03 -17.10 -13.17
CA ARG A 126 -11.27 -16.35 -14.42
C ARG A 126 -10.00 -15.78 -15.03
N SER A 127 -9.16 -15.16 -14.22
CA SER A 127 -7.89 -14.59 -14.69
C SER A 127 -6.90 -15.67 -15.13
N ILE A 128 -6.72 -16.73 -14.33
CA ILE A 128 -5.73 -17.77 -14.66
C ILE A 128 -6.17 -18.66 -15.82
N GLU A 129 -7.44 -19.05 -15.94
CA GLU A 129 -7.92 -19.85 -17.09
C GLU A 129 -7.68 -19.09 -18.40
N ARG A 130 -8.05 -17.81 -18.46
CA ARG A 130 -7.81 -16.98 -19.65
C ARG A 130 -6.32 -16.83 -19.99
N PHE A 131 -5.48 -16.72 -18.96
CA PHE A 131 -4.03 -16.67 -19.13
C PHE A 131 -3.48 -18.01 -19.65
N ARG A 132 -4.05 -19.12 -19.19
CA ARG A 132 -3.65 -20.49 -19.59
C ARG A 132 -4.15 -20.88 -20.99
N ASP A 133 -5.21 -20.25 -21.48
CA ASP A 133 -5.72 -20.43 -22.84
C ASP A 133 -4.80 -19.85 -23.94
N GLN A 134 -3.76 -19.11 -23.54
CA GLN A 134 -2.73 -18.61 -24.46
C GLN A 134 -1.70 -19.71 -24.83
N ASP A 135 -0.93 -19.49 -25.90
CA ASP A 135 0.19 -20.35 -26.25
C ASP A 135 1.21 -20.42 -25.09
N ASP A 136 1.66 -21.64 -24.77
CA ASP A 136 2.48 -21.97 -23.58
C ASP A 136 1.87 -21.51 -22.24
N GLY A 137 0.57 -21.17 -22.22
CA GLY A 137 -0.15 -20.63 -21.08
C GLY A 137 -0.02 -21.48 -19.81
N PRO A 138 -0.13 -22.83 -19.85
CA PRO A 138 0.07 -23.68 -18.67
C PRO A 138 1.45 -23.48 -18.04
N ALA A 139 2.52 -23.58 -18.83
CA ALA A 139 3.89 -23.39 -18.36
C ALA A 139 4.12 -21.97 -17.81
N ARG A 140 3.63 -20.93 -18.51
CA ARG A 140 3.74 -19.54 -18.07
C ARG A 140 2.94 -19.27 -16.79
N SER A 141 1.84 -19.99 -16.57
CA SER A 141 0.97 -19.82 -15.39
C SER A 141 1.61 -20.28 -14.07
N ARG A 142 2.77 -20.96 -14.11
CA ARG A 142 3.58 -21.25 -12.91
C ARG A 142 3.92 -19.96 -12.14
N PHE A 143 4.05 -18.82 -12.82
CA PHE A 143 4.17 -17.51 -12.18
C PHE A 143 3.04 -17.24 -11.18
N CYS A 144 1.79 -17.52 -11.53
CA CYS A 144 0.65 -17.36 -10.63
C CYS A 144 0.74 -18.37 -9.47
N ALA A 145 1.08 -19.62 -9.80
CA ALA A 145 1.15 -20.72 -8.85
C ALA A 145 2.18 -20.52 -7.74
N GLY A 146 3.28 -19.79 -8.00
CA GLY A 146 4.26 -19.43 -6.98
C GLY A 146 3.68 -18.64 -5.81
N CYS A 147 2.52 -17.99 -5.98
CA CYS A 147 1.83 -17.28 -4.89
C CYS A 147 0.45 -17.87 -4.56
N HIS A 148 -0.24 -18.47 -5.54
CA HIS A 148 -1.64 -18.87 -5.43
C HIS A 148 -1.85 -20.38 -5.30
N ASP A 149 -0.97 -21.18 -5.91
CA ASP A 149 -1.12 -22.63 -6.03
C ASP A 149 0.15 -23.42 -5.65
N PRO A 150 0.81 -23.17 -4.49
CA PRO A 150 2.07 -23.84 -4.15
C PRO A 150 1.98 -25.37 -4.20
N ALA A 151 0.85 -25.93 -3.75
CA ALA A 151 0.60 -27.36 -3.77
C ALA A 151 0.52 -27.96 -5.19
N LEU A 152 0.01 -27.20 -6.17
CA LEU A 152 0.03 -27.63 -7.58
C LEU A 152 1.40 -27.42 -8.22
N LEU A 153 2.13 -26.38 -7.78
CA LEU A 153 3.43 -26.01 -8.33
C LEU A 153 4.49 -27.08 -8.07
N VAL A 154 4.61 -27.56 -6.84
CA VAL A 154 5.70 -28.48 -6.43
C VAL A 154 5.68 -29.81 -7.19
N ASP A 155 4.49 -30.29 -7.57
CA ASP A 155 4.29 -31.50 -8.36
C ASP A 155 4.22 -31.23 -9.88
N ARG A 156 4.47 -29.97 -10.31
CA ARG A 156 4.34 -29.51 -11.71
C ARG A 156 2.96 -29.75 -12.33
N ALA A 157 1.91 -29.86 -11.51
CA ALA A 157 0.54 -30.05 -12.01
C ALA A 157 0.09 -28.87 -12.88
N MET A 158 0.65 -27.67 -12.66
CA MET A 158 0.37 -26.47 -13.44
C MET A 158 0.72 -26.59 -14.94
N ASP A 159 1.59 -27.52 -15.33
CA ASP A 159 1.98 -27.71 -16.73
C ASP A 159 0.89 -28.42 -17.57
N ALA A 160 -0.17 -28.94 -16.92
CA ALA A 160 -1.29 -29.63 -17.56
C ALA A 160 -2.64 -29.02 -17.16
N GLU A 161 -3.73 -29.49 -17.77
CA GLU A 161 -5.10 -29.11 -17.36
C GLU A 161 -5.33 -29.42 -15.87
N ILE A 162 -5.99 -28.49 -15.16
CA ILE A 162 -6.34 -28.67 -13.75
C ILE A 162 -7.81 -29.11 -13.66
N PRO A 163 -8.08 -30.38 -13.29
CA PRO A 163 -9.44 -30.87 -13.15
C PRO A 163 -10.16 -30.18 -11.98
N ALA A 164 -11.45 -29.91 -12.11
CA ALA A 164 -12.24 -29.33 -11.02
C ALA A 164 -12.21 -30.18 -9.73
N ALA A 165 -12.08 -31.51 -9.86
CA ALA A 165 -12.04 -32.44 -8.74
C ALA A 165 -10.66 -32.56 -8.06
N GLU A 166 -9.62 -31.87 -8.55
CA GLU A 166 -8.28 -31.89 -7.96
C GLU A 166 -8.29 -31.21 -6.58
N PRO A 167 -8.11 -31.94 -5.46
CA PRO A 167 -8.23 -31.34 -4.12
C PRO A 167 -7.22 -30.23 -3.85
N ARG A 168 -6.00 -30.32 -4.39
CA ARG A 168 -4.95 -29.29 -4.21
C ARG A 168 -5.36 -27.94 -4.81
N ALA A 169 -6.24 -27.93 -5.80
CA ALA A 169 -6.79 -26.71 -6.43
C ALA A 169 -7.84 -25.99 -5.56
N HIS A 170 -8.13 -26.50 -4.35
CA HIS A 170 -9.10 -25.92 -3.42
C HIS A 170 -8.50 -25.53 -2.05
N VAL A 171 -7.18 -25.56 -1.91
CA VAL A 171 -6.48 -25.22 -0.65
C VAL A 171 -5.89 -23.82 -0.69
N GLY A 172 -5.45 -23.32 -1.85
CA GLY A 172 -4.79 -22.01 -1.92
C GLY A 172 -3.46 -21.99 -1.18
N VAL A 173 -3.22 -20.91 -0.44
CA VAL A 173 -2.03 -20.75 0.42
C VAL A 173 -2.34 -21.38 1.79
N GLY A 174 -1.97 -22.65 1.94
CA GLY A 174 -2.20 -23.45 3.15
C GLY A 174 -1.16 -23.26 4.26
N CYS A 175 -1.32 -24.03 5.34
CA CYS A 175 -0.45 -23.99 6.52
C CYS A 175 1.02 -24.23 6.14
N VAL A 176 1.30 -25.32 5.41
CA VAL A 176 2.65 -25.69 4.98
C VAL A 176 3.22 -24.74 3.93
N SER A 177 2.36 -24.11 3.10
CA SER A 177 2.81 -23.09 2.13
C SER A 177 3.42 -21.87 2.82
N CYS A 178 2.98 -21.55 4.05
CA CYS A 178 3.53 -20.45 4.85
C CYS A 178 4.58 -20.93 5.85
N HIS A 179 4.27 -21.95 6.63
CA HIS A 179 5.13 -22.38 7.72
C HIS A 179 6.20 -23.39 7.30
N GLY A 180 6.12 -23.96 6.10
CA GLY A 180 7.15 -24.84 5.52
C GLY A 180 8.21 -24.11 4.71
N VAL A 181 8.26 -22.77 4.76
CA VAL A 181 9.27 -21.97 4.06
C VAL A 181 10.56 -21.95 4.86
N ALA A 182 11.67 -22.39 4.25
CA ALA A 182 12.99 -22.35 4.87
C ALA A 182 13.62 -20.95 4.76
N GLU A 183 13.46 -20.29 3.61
CA GLU A 183 14.01 -18.96 3.32
C GLU A 183 13.11 -18.20 2.34
N SER A 184 13.15 -16.88 2.38
CA SER A 184 12.43 -16.03 1.42
C SER A 184 13.19 -14.74 1.13
N THR A 185 12.97 -14.19 -0.07
CA THR A 185 13.53 -12.91 -0.49
C THR A 185 12.42 -11.92 -0.83
N PRO A 186 12.69 -10.60 -0.85
CA PRO A 186 11.71 -9.59 -1.22
C PRO A 186 11.55 -9.44 -2.75
N ASP A 187 11.98 -10.42 -3.55
CA ASP A 187 11.97 -10.34 -5.02
C ASP A 187 10.56 -10.23 -5.61
N GLY A 188 9.62 -10.95 -5.03
CA GLY A 188 8.27 -11.13 -5.56
C GLY A 188 8.15 -12.36 -6.47
N ASN A 189 6.94 -12.59 -6.98
CA ASN A 189 6.58 -13.76 -7.80
C ASN A 189 6.81 -15.11 -7.09
N GLY A 190 6.55 -15.17 -5.78
CA GLY A 190 6.69 -16.39 -4.98
C GLY A 190 8.14 -16.69 -4.61
N SER A 191 8.94 -15.66 -4.36
CA SER A 191 10.38 -15.78 -4.05
C SER A 191 10.67 -16.34 -2.67
N TYR A 192 10.44 -17.64 -2.52
CA TYR A 192 10.70 -18.42 -1.32
C TYR A 192 11.18 -19.83 -1.68
N THR A 193 11.93 -20.43 -0.76
CA THR A 193 12.37 -21.82 -0.84
C THR A 193 11.63 -22.64 0.22
N LEU A 194 10.91 -23.68 -0.20
CA LEU A 194 10.29 -24.62 0.74
C LEU A 194 11.34 -25.54 1.35
N ALA A 195 11.19 -25.86 2.62
CA ALA A 195 12.00 -26.89 3.28
C ALA A 195 11.80 -28.25 2.58
N ALA A 196 12.88 -29.02 2.45
CA ALA A 196 12.80 -30.38 1.94
C ALA A 196 12.07 -31.30 2.93
N SER A 197 12.35 -31.13 4.23
CA SER A 197 11.75 -31.92 5.29
C SER A 197 10.37 -31.39 5.68
N PRO A 198 9.37 -32.28 5.92
CA PRO A 198 8.08 -31.86 6.42
C PRO A 198 8.18 -31.36 7.86
N ILE A 199 7.20 -30.54 8.26
CA ILE A 199 7.02 -30.10 9.64
C ILE A 199 6.55 -31.33 10.44
N PRO A 200 7.28 -31.76 11.49
CA PRO A 200 6.89 -32.93 12.26
C PRO A 200 5.63 -32.62 13.09
N ILE A 201 4.68 -33.56 13.13
CA ILE A 201 3.51 -33.46 14.01
C ILE A 201 3.95 -33.84 15.44
N PRO A 202 3.76 -32.96 16.44
CA PRO A 202 4.29 -33.19 17.77
C PRO A 202 3.43 -34.18 18.57
N GLU A 203 4.09 -34.93 19.44
CA GLU A 203 3.43 -35.64 20.56
C GLU A 203 3.17 -34.61 21.66
N LEU A 204 1.89 -34.37 22.00
CA LEU A 204 1.49 -33.24 22.86
C LEU A 204 1.93 -33.38 24.33
N ASP A 205 2.35 -34.58 24.75
CA ASP A 205 2.89 -34.89 26.07
C ASP A 205 4.43 -34.93 26.11
N ASP A 206 5.11 -34.75 24.97
CA ASP A 206 6.57 -34.65 24.86
C ASP A 206 7.01 -33.23 24.48
N GLU A 207 7.53 -32.47 25.46
CA GLU A 207 8.03 -31.10 25.21
C GLU A 207 9.14 -31.07 24.16
N ALA A 208 9.98 -32.10 24.06
CA ALA A 208 11.03 -32.15 23.04
C ALA A 208 10.42 -32.36 21.64
N SER A 209 9.28 -33.05 21.53
CA SER A 209 8.52 -33.17 20.29
C SER A 209 7.90 -31.85 19.87
N ILE A 210 7.34 -31.11 20.83
CA ILE A 210 6.78 -29.77 20.59
C ILE A 210 7.88 -28.78 20.20
N GLU A 211 9.05 -28.83 20.83
CA GLU A 211 10.20 -27.99 20.46
C GLU A 211 10.66 -28.28 19.02
N ARG A 212 10.82 -29.55 18.63
CA ARG A 212 11.14 -29.93 17.24
C ARG A 212 10.09 -29.42 16.24
N HIS A 213 8.81 -29.47 16.60
CA HIS A 213 7.75 -28.90 15.77
C HIS A 213 7.92 -27.39 15.61
N ARG A 214 8.12 -26.65 16.71
CA ARG A 214 8.31 -25.18 16.67
C ARG A 214 9.54 -24.79 15.86
N ASP A 215 10.65 -25.51 16.01
CA ASP A 215 11.91 -25.22 15.30
C ASP A 215 11.84 -25.50 13.80
N ALA A 216 10.99 -26.44 13.38
CA ALA A 216 10.75 -26.74 11.98
C ALA A 216 9.84 -25.71 11.28
N MET A 217 9.18 -24.82 12.04
CA MET A 217 8.30 -23.80 11.48
C MET A 217 9.12 -22.61 10.98
N GLY A 218 8.97 -22.32 9.68
CA GLY A 218 9.61 -21.20 9.02
C GLY A 218 9.17 -19.82 9.52
N PRO A 219 9.94 -18.75 9.21
CA PRO A 219 9.65 -17.38 9.61
C PRO A 219 8.51 -16.75 8.80
N ALA A 220 7.28 -17.27 8.97
CA ALA A 220 6.11 -16.91 8.18
C ALA A 220 5.74 -15.40 8.17
N ARG A 221 6.28 -14.62 9.12
CA ARG A 221 6.05 -13.17 9.20
C ARG A 221 6.91 -12.36 8.24
N GLU A 222 8.03 -12.91 7.78
CA GLU A 222 9.01 -12.19 6.96
C GLU A 222 8.77 -12.40 5.45
N GLN A 223 8.03 -13.46 5.09
CA GLN A 223 7.82 -13.86 3.71
C GLN A 223 6.72 -13.12 2.95
N CYS A 224 5.93 -12.23 3.58
CA CYS A 224 4.79 -11.58 2.91
C CYS A 224 5.21 -10.90 1.60
N GLY A 225 6.43 -10.34 1.56
CA GLY A 225 6.99 -9.68 0.38
C GLY A 225 7.23 -10.60 -0.82
N SER A 226 7.36 -11.91 -0.62
CA SER A 226 7.55 -12.88 -1.70
C SER A 226 6.30 -13.02 -2.57
N CYS A 227 5.10 -12.88 -1.99
CA CYS A 227 3.83 -12.99 -2.70
C CYS A 227 3.11 -11.65 -2.91
N HIS A 228 3.29 -10.68 -2.00
CA HIS A 228 2.69 -9.34 -2.09
C HIS A 228 3.52 -8.35 -2.92
N ARG A 229 4.48 -8.87 -3.68
CA ARG A 229 5.15 -8.21 -4.80
C ARG A 229 5.04 -9.12 -6.02
N ALA A 230 4.51 -8.59 -7.12
CA ALA A 230 4.29 -9.33 -8.35
C ALA A 230 4.61 -8.48 -9.56
N PHE A 231 5.13 -9.10 -10.62
CA PHE A 231 5.47 -8.46 -11.88
C PHE A 231 5.34 -9.44 -13.05
N LEU A 232 5.15 -8.88 -14.24
CA LEU A 232 5.09 -9.60 -15.50
C LEU A 232 6.37 -9.31 -16.31
N GLY A 233 6.72 -10.19 -17.25
CA GLY A 233 7.90 -10.05 -18.10
C GLY A 233 7.91 -11.04 -19.26
N VAL A 234 9.06 -11.18 -19.91
CA VAL A 234 9.24 -12.04 -21.09
C VAL A 234 8.81 -13.48 -20.80
N GLU A 235 9.19 -14.00 -19.64
CA GLU A 235 8.84 -15.36 -19.18
C GLU A 235 7.33 -15.58 -18.97
N THR A 236 6.54 -14.50 -18.81
CA THR A 236 5.08 -14.55 -18.72
C THR A 236 4.40 -14.18 -20.04
N GLY A 237 5.14 -14.11 -21.15
CA GLY A 237 4.63 -13.75 -22.48
C GLY A 237 4.46 -12.25 -22.72
N HIS A 238 5.07 -11.41 -21.88
CA HIS A 238 4.99 -9.94 -21.98
C HIS A 238 6.28 -9.39 -22.59
N PRO A 239 6.21 -8.37 -23.48
CA PRO A 239 7.41 -7.91 -24.19
C PRO A 239 8.47 -7.28 -23.28
N HIS A 240 8.07 -6.75 -22.13
CA HIS A 240 8.93 -6.05 -21.20
C HIS A 240 8.51 -6.28 -19.74
N HIS A 241 9.38 -5.92 -18.80
CA HIS A 241 9.04 -5.93 -17.38
C HIS A 241 7.91 -4.94 -17.08
N LEU A 242 6.83 -5.45 -16.49
CA LEU A 242 5.71 -4.65 -16.03
C LEU A 242 5.48 -4.93 -14.55
N GLY A 243 5.75 -3.93 -13.71
CA GLY A 243 5.45 -4.00 -12.28
C GLY A 243 3.94 -4.14 -12.05
N GLY A 244 3.54 -5.12 -11.25
CA GLY A 244 2.17 -5.34 -10.84
C GLY A 244 1.91 -4.80 -9.42
N THR A 245 1.48 -5.70 -8.53
CA THR A 245 1.32 -5.40 -7.10
C THR A 245 2.69 -5.23 -6.44
N ASP A 246 2.85 -4.20 -5.61
CA ASP A 246 4.05 -3.99 -4.78
C ASP A 246 3.62 -3.31 -3.48
N GLU A 247 3.25 -4.10 -2.47
CA GLU A 247 2.90 -3.56 -1.16
C GLU A 247 4.15 -3.26 -0.33
N LEU A 248 5.22 -4.02 -0.55
CA LEU A 248 6.45 -3.94 0.24
C LEU A 248 7.22 -2.65 -0.01
N GLY A 249 7.32 -2.20 -1.27
CA GLY A 249 8.07 -0.99 -1.63
C GLY A 249 7.56 0.26 -0.91
N PRO A 250 6.28 0.63 -1.11
CA PRO A 250 5.65 1.73 -0.40
C PRO A 250 5.69 1.57 1.13
N TRP A 251 5.51 0.35 1.65
CA TRP A 251 5.56 0.12 3.10
C TRP A 251 6.93 0.41 3.71
N ARG A 252 8.03 -0.03 3.07
CA ARG A 252 9.40 0.25 3.53
C ARG A 252 9.72 1.75 3.62
N ASP A 253 9.13 2.55 2.75
CA ASP A 253 9.28 4.00 2.76
C ASP A 253 8.33 4.70 3.75
N SER A 254 7.40 3.97 4.35
CA SER A 254 6.36 4.49 5.26
C SER A 254 6.84 4.59 6.70
N SER A 255 6.23 5.49 7.47
CA SER A 255 6.52 5.63 8.90
C SER A 255 6.17 4.39 9.74
N TYR A 256 5.34 3.47 9.20
CA TYR A 256 5.07 2.17 9.84
C TYR A 256 6.27 1.23 9.78
N ALA A 257 7.15 1.38 8.78
CA ALA A 257 8.42 0.66 8.69
C ALA A 257 9.58 1.42 9.34
N GLY A 258 9.29 2.45 10.15
CA GLY A 258 10.30 3.26 10.84
C GLY A 258 10.91 4.39 10.02
N SER A 259 10.52 4.55 8.76
CA SER A 259 10.97 5.63 7.89
C SER A 259 10.66 7.02 8.47
N LYS A 260 11.65 7.91 8.41
CA LYS A 260 11.60 9.32 8.85
C LYS A 260 11.65 10.29 7.66
N LEU A 261 11.27 9.83 6.48
CA LEU A 261 11.28 10.61 5.23
C LEU A 261 10.25 11.74 5.19
N ARG A 262 9.33 11.80 6.15
CA ARG A 262 8.27 12.81 6.26
C ARG A 262 8.27 13.37 7.67
N LEU A 263 8.02 14.67 7.77
CA LEU A 263 7.63 15.30 9.03
C LEU A 263 6.09 15.24 9.08
N ASP A 264 5.56 14.35 9.91
CA ASP A 264 4.13 14.06 10.03
C ASP A 264 3.82 13.64 11.48
N THR A 265 2.54 13.45 11.81
CA THR A 265 2.13 12.87 13.09
C THR A 265 2.84 11.52 13.30
N PRO A 266 3.55 11.32 14.43
CA PRO A 266 4.21 10.06 14.72
C PRO A 266 3.23 8.89 14.72
N VAL A 267 3.65 7.77 14.12
CA VAL A 267 2.93 6.51 14.18
C VAL A 267 3.82 5.45 14.80
N ARG A 268 3.20 4.48 15.48
CA ARG A 268 3.91 3.29 15.98
C ARG A 268 4.35 2.44 14.80
N GLU A 269 5.60 1.98 14.83
CA GLU A 269 6.12 1.01 13.87
C GLU A 269 5.33 -0.30 13.95
N ARG A 270 5.09 -0.92 12.79
CA ARG A 270 4.24 -2.10 12.62
C ARG A 270 4.73 -2.94 11.46
N HIS A 271 4.67 -4.26 11.64
CA HIS A 271 4.81 -5.23 10.57
C HIS A 271 3.47 -5.51 9.88
N CYS A 272 3.50 -6.12 8.69
CA CYS A 272 2.30 -6.50 7.93
C CYS A 272 1.29 -7.28 8.78
N ALA A 273 1.78 -8.26 9.55
CA ALA A 273 0.98 -9.09 10.43
C ALA A 273 0.26 -8.26 11.52
N ASP A 274 0.79 -7.12 11.96
CA ASP A 274 0.18 -6.33 13.05
C ASP A 274 -1.14 -5.67 12.63
N CYS A 275 -1.34 -5.50 11.33
CA CYS A 275 -2.59 -5.00 10.75
C CYS A 275 -3.43 -6.12 10.14
N HIS A 276 -2.81 -7.06 9.42
CA HIS A 276 -3.54 -8.09 8.66
C HIS A 276 -3.80 -9.39 9.43
N MET A 277 -3.07 -9.62 10.52
CA MET A 277 -3.24 -10.76 11.42
C MET A 277 -3.33 -10.26 12.88
N PRO A 278 -4.30 -9.40 13.22
CA PRO A 278 -4.37 -8.81 14.56
C PRO A 278 -4.51 -9.90 15.63
N ARG A 279 -4.05 -9.62 16.86
CA ARG A 279 -4.32 -10.52 18.00
C ARG A 279 -5.77 -10.37 18.41
N GLU A 280 -6.52 -11.46 18.35
CA GLU A 280 -7.94 -11.53 18.68
C GLU A 280 -8.15 -12.39 19.93
N ALA A 281 -9.11 -12.02 20.78
CA ALA A 281 -9.49 -12.84 21.92
C ALA A 281 -10.11 -14.17 21.42
N ALA A 282 -9.68 -15.29 22.00
CA ALA A 282 -10.18 -16.62 21.68
C ALA A 282 -10.72 -17.28 22.97
N PRO A 283 -11.82 -16.78 23.54
CA PRO A 283 -12.33 -17.28 24.81
C PRO A 283 -12.84 -18.72 24.65
N GLY A 284 -12.37 -19.63 25.51
CA GLY A 284 -12.78 -21.04 25.50
C GLY A 284 -12.13 -21.89 24.41
N ALA A 285 -11.25 -21.31 23.60
CA ALA A 285 -10.46 -22.02 22.61
C ALA A 285 -9.31 -22.80 23.26
N THR A 286 -8.93 -23.93 22.67
CA THR A 286 -7.87 -24.82 23.19
C THR A 286 -6.61 -24.87 22.33
N ASP A 287 -6.55 -24.07 21.26
CA ASP A 287 -5.39 -23.98 20.38
C ASP A 287 -4.09 -23.69 21.17
N PRO A 288 -3.05 -24.54 21.05
CA PRO A 288 -1.76 -24.34 21.72
C PRO A 288 -1.03 -23.03 21.36
N ALA A 289 -1.43 -22.37 20.27
CA ALA A 289 -0.89 -21.08 19.85
C ALA A 289 -1.52 -19.87 20.58
N ILE A 290 -2.50 -20.09 21.46
CA ILE A 290 -3.08 -19.03 22.29
C ILE A 290 -2.03 -18.55 23.28
N GLY A 291 -1.75 -17.25 23.25
CA GLY A 291 -0.83 -16.63 24.19
C GLY A 291 -1.37 -16.61 25.61
N ALA A 292 -0.48 -16.38 26.59
CA ALA A 292 -0.87 -16.22 28.00
C ALA A 292 -1.89 -15.09 28.24
N ASP A 293 -2.03 -14.16 27.29
CA ASP A 293 -3.04 -13.09 27.28
C ASP A 293 -4.43 -13.55 26.80
N GLY A 294 -4.62 -14.84 26.53
CA GLY A 294 -5.86 -15.41 26.01
C GLY A 294 -6.17 -14.99 24.57
N LYS A 295 -5.16 -14.54 23.82
CA LYS A 295 -5.33 -14.09 22.43
C LYS A 295 -4.58 -14.98 21.45
N LEU A 296 -5.19 -15.14 20.29
CA LEU A 296 -4.65 -15.84 19.13
C LEU A 296 -4.27 -14.84 18.05
N ARG A 297 -3.24 -15.14 17.26
CA ARG A 297 -2.94 -14.38 16.05
C ARG A 297 -3.98 -14.73 14.98
N SER A 298 -4.73 -13.74 14.49
CA SER A 298 -5.78 -13.97 13.50
C SER A 298 -5.22 -14.49 12.18
N HIS A 299 -5.75 -15.60 11.68
CA HIS A 299 -5.44 -16.17 10.35
C HIS A 299 -6.55 -15.87 9.33
N ARG A 300 -7.32 -14.80 9.55
CA ARG A 300 -8.32 -14.30 8.60
C ARG A 300 -7.73 -13.44 7.49
N PHE A 301 -6.52 -12.92 7.69
CA PHE A 301 -5.78 -12.07 6.74
C PHE A 301 -6.64 -10.89 6.24
N ILE A 302 -7.20 -10.12 7.18
CA ILE A 302 -8.21 -9.09 6.89
C ILE A 302 -7.67 -8.02 5.92
N GLY A 303 -8.49 -7.61 4.95
CA GLY A 303 -8.06 -6.76 3.83
C GLY A 303 -9.25 -6.09 3.14
N GLY A 304 -9.23 -5.99 1.81
CA GLY A 304 -10.30 -5.39 1.00
C GLY A 304 -11.20 -6.40 0.28
N HIS A 305 -11.40 -7.60 0.83
CA HIS A 305 -12.02 -8.75 0.15
C HIS A 305 -13.50 -8.95 0.51
N THR A 306 -14.27 -7.85 0.58
CA THR A 306 -15.71 -7.86 0.91
C THR A 306 -16.54 -8.76 0.01
N TRP A 307 -16.23 -8.83 -1.29
CA TRP A 307 -17.01 -9.62 -2.24
C TRP A 307 -16.84 -11.12 -2.02
N LEU A 308 -15.63 -11.59 -1.66
CA LEU A 308 -15.42 -13.01 -1.37
C LEU A 308 -16.23 -13.46 -0.15
N ALA A 309 -16.34 -12.62 0.89
CA ALA A 309 -17.23 -12.89 2.03
C ALA A 309 -18.70 -12.91 1.62
N ALA A 310 -19.14 -11.98 0.76
CA ALA A 310 -20.51 -11.94 0.25
C ALA A 310 -20.87 -13.16 -0.61
N MET A 311 -19.95 -13.64 -1.47
CA MET A 311 -20.17 -14.84 -2.29
C MET A 311 -20.51 -16.07 -1.43
N ARG A 312 -19.98 -16.13 -0.20
CA ARG A 312 -20.21 -17.22 0.76
C ARG A 312 -21.44 -17.03 1.65
N GLY A 313 -22.11 -15.88 1.56
CA GLY A 313 -23.12 -15.50 2.54
C GLY A 313 -22.56 -15.27 3.96
N ASP A 314 -21.26 -14.98 4.08
CA ASP A 314 -20.55 -14.83 5.36
C ASP A 314 -20.66 -13.39 5.88
N GLY A 315 -21.79 -13.10 6.52
CA GLY A 315 -22.10 -11.78 7.07
C GLY A 315 -21.17 -11.32 8.19
N GLU A 316 -20.61 -12.26 8.97
CA GLU A 316 -19.67 -11.91 10.05
C GLU A 316 -18.33 -11.43 9.48
N THR A 317 -17.73 -12.18 8.55
CA THR A 317 -16.49 -11.77 7.90
C THR A 317 -16.70 -10.49 7.11
N LEU A 318 -17.83 -10.34 6.41
CA LEU A 318 -18.15 -9.10 5.70
C LEU A 318 -18.16 -7.90 6.65
N ALA A 319 -18.87 -7.99 7.78
CA ALA A 319 -18.94 -6.91 8.76
C ALA A 319 -17.55 -6.55 9.33
N ARG A 320 -16.71 -7.56 9.62
CA ARG A 320 -15.33 -7.35 10.09
C ARG A 320 -14.49 -6.63 9.04
N VAL A 321 -14.53 -7.08 7.78
CA VAL A 321 -13.79 -6.46 6.66
C VAL A 321 -14.25 -5.01 6.46
N GLN A 322 -15.55 -4.75 6.47
CA GLN A 322 -16.08 -3.38 6.35
C GLN A 322 -15.62 -2.48 7.50
N GLU A 323 -15.61 -3.01 8.73
CA GLU A 323 -15.09 -2.27 9.88
C GLU A 323 -13.60 -1.97 9.76
N PHE A 324 -12.81 -2.93 9.28
CA PHE A 324 -11.38 -2.74 9.01
C PHE A 324 -11.11 -1.65 7.97
N LEU A 325 -12.00 -1.48 6.98
CA LEU A 325 -11.87 -0.47 5.92
C LEU A 325 -12.32 0.93 6.35
N ARG A 326 -13.20 1.07 7.36
CA ARG A 326 -13.68 2.38 7.80
C ARG A 326 -12.55 3.22 8.40
N GLY A 327 -12.45 4.47 7.97
CA GLY A 327 -11.48 5.43 8.50
C GLY A 327 -10.02 5.20 8.10
N VAL A 328 -9.70 4.19 7.28
CA VAL A 328 -8.30 3.97 6.81
C VAL A 328 -7.80 5.08 5.88
N ALA A 329 -8.73 5.77 5.23
CA ALA A 329 -8.52 6.97 4.43
C ALA A 329 -9.66 7.96 4.65
N SER A 330 -9.39 9.26 4.50
CA SER A 330 -10.40 10.32 4.58
C SER A 330 -10.68 10.95 3.22
N VAL A 331 -11.90 11.45 3.04
CA VAL A 331 -12.22 12.50 2.06
C VAL A 331 -12.57 13.78 2.82
N ASP A 332 -12.22 14.94 2.27
CA ASP A 332 -12.57 16.26 2.80
C ASP A 332 -12.91 17.24 1.67
N VAL A 333 -13.81 18.18 1.96
CA VAL A 333 -14.16 19.30 1.05
C VAL A 333 -13.25 20.47 1.40
N ALA A 334 -12.24 20.73 0.57
CA ALA A 334 -11.13 21.59 0.92
C ALA A 334 -11.20 22.99 0.28
N ALA A 335 -11.79 23.12 -0.90
CA ALA A 335 -12.05 24.42 -1.51
C ALA A 335 -13.26 24.35 -2.45
N VAL A 336 -13.88 25.50 -2.69
CA VAL A 336 -14.96 25.64 -3.66
C VAL A 336 -14.66 26.86 -4.54
N GLU A 337 -14.65 26.68 -5.85
CA GLU A 337 -14.66 27.76 -6.83
C GLU A 337 -16.09 28.03 -7.28
N LEU A 338 -16.52 29.28 -7.17
CA LEU A 338 -17.82 29.77 -7.61
C LEU A 338 -17.69 31.25 -7.95
N ASP A 339 -18.44 31.74 -8.92
CA ASP A 339 -18.32 33.12 -9.44
C ASP A 339 -16.89 33.50 -9.89
N GLY A 340 -16.11 32.51 -10.34
CA GLY A 340 -14.73 32.71 -10.80
C GLY A 340 -13.71 32.97 -9.68
N ALA A 341 -14.09 32.80 -8.41
CA ALA A 341 -13.20 32.92 -7.26
C ALA A 341 -13.13 31.59 -6.49
N ARG A 342 -11.93 31.22 -6.06
CA ARG A 342 -11.68 30.01 -5.26
C ARG A 342 -11.67 30.34 -3.77
N HIS A 343 -12.51 29.64 -3.01
CA HIS A 343 -12.74 29.84 -1.58
C HIS A 343 -12.26 28.61 -0.80
N LEU A 344 -11.16 28.77 -0.06
CA LEU A 344 -10.63 27.71 0.80
C LEU A 344 -11.58 27.48 1.99
N LEU A 345 -11.98 26.23 2.20
CA LEU A 345 -12.95 25.82 3.22
C LEU A 345 -14.29 26.60 3.16
N GLY A 346 -14.66 27.16 2.00
CA GLY A 346 -15.88 27.96 1.83
C GLY A 346 -15.83 29.34 2.51
N ALA A 347 -14.66 29.79 2.98
CA ALA A 347 -14.52 31.07 3.66
C ALA A 347 -14.77 32.25 2.71
N GLY A 348 -15.65 33.17 3.11
CA GLY A 348 -15.95 34.39 2.35
C GLY A 348 -16.76 34.17 1.07
N LEU A 349 -17.34 32.99 0.87
CA LEU A 349 -18.27 32.72 -0.22
C LEU A 349 -19.59 33.46 0.00
N ASP A 350 -20.16 34.08 -1.04
CA ASP A 350 -21.54 34.57 -0.98
C ASP A 350 -22.52 33.37 -0.96
N PRO A 351 -23.34 33.18 0.09
CA PRO A 351 -24.31 32.10 0.15
C PRO A 351 -25.36 32.15 -0.99
N ALA A 352 -25.53 33.29 -1.64
CA ALA A 352 -26.43 33.47 -2.78
C ALA A 352 -25.80 33.15 -4.15
N ALA A 353 -24.47 32.93 -4.23
CA ALA A 353 -23.76 32.65 -5.48
C ALA A 353 -24.26 31.35 -6.16
N ARG A 354 -24.42 31.37 -7.49
CA ARG A 354 -24.94 30.24 -8.29
C ARG A 354 -24.22 30.16 -9.63
N GLY A 355 -24.38 29.03 -10.32
CA GLY A 355 -23.75 28.75 -11.60
C GLY A 355 -22.82 27.53 -11.50
N ARG A 356 -21.77 27.52 -12.32
CA ARG A 356 -20.77 26.44 -12.32
C ARG A 356 -19.95 26.49 -11.05
N MET A 357 -20.09 25.47 -10.22
CA MET A 357 -19.34 25.29 -8.98
C MET A 357 -18.28 24.21 -9.18
N VAL A 358 -17.01 24.49 -8.84
CA VAL A 358 -15.95 23.49 -8.82
C VAL A 358 -15.53 23.21 -7.38
N VAL A 359 -15.59 21.95 -6.95
CA VAL A 359 -15.27 21.52 -5.60
C VAL A 359 -13.94 20.77 -5.61
N ASP A 360 -12.97 21.23 -4.82
CA ASP A 360 -11.75 20.50 -4.54
C ASP A 360 -11.97 19.53 -3.37
N LEU A 361 -11.90 18.23 -3.67
CA LEU A 361 -11.97 17.15 -2.71
C LEU A 361 -10.58 16.60 -2.45
N VAL A 362 -10.18 16.52 -1.18
CA VAL A 362 -8.89 15.95 -0.77
C VAL A 362 -9.11 14.56 -0.23
N VAL A 363 -8.41 13.57 -0.80
CA VAL A 363 -8.34 12.21 -0.24
C VAL A 363 -6.99 12.00 0.40
N ARG A 364 -6.98 11.55 1.65
CA ARG A 364 -5.75 11.25 2.40
C ARG A 364 -5.72 9.80 2.85
N ASN A 365 -4.59 9.14 2.60
CA ASN A 365 -4.30 7.84 3.19
C ASN A 365 -3.84 8.03 4.64
N LEU A 366 -4.62 7.56 5.61
CA LEU A 366 -4.39 7.82 7.03
C LEU A 366 -3.64 6.68 7.71
N ALA A 367 -4.06 5.44 7.45
CA ALA A 367 -3.68 4.26 8.23
C ALA A 367 -3.07 3.12 7.40
N VAL A 368 -3.09 3.21 6.06
CA VAL A 368 -2.57 2.16 5.20
C VAL A 368 -1.07 2.39 5.01
N GLY A 369 -0.28 1.43 5.50
CA GLY A 369 1.19 1.51 5.42
C GLY A 369 1.75 1.37 4.02
N HIS A 370 0.95 0.90 3.06
CA HIS A 370 1.25 0.84 1.63
C HIS A 370 0.30 1.77 0.84
N ARG A 371 0.23 1.64 -0.48
CA ARG A 371 -0.68 2.47 -1.28
C ARG A 371 -2.14 2.14 -1.00
N PHE A 372 -3.00 3.14 -1.07
CA PHE A 372 -4.44 3.02 -0.88
C PHE A 372 -5.20 3.48 -2.13
N PRO A 373 -6.13 2.67 -2.67
CA PRO A 373 -6.29 1.24 -2.42
C PRO A 373 -5.04 0.43 -2.83
N GLY A 374 -4.76 -0.65 -2.09
CA GLY A 374 -3.66 -1.59 -2.39
C GLY A 374 -4.13 -2.83 -3.16
N GLY A 375 -3.26 -3.84 -3.27
CA GLY A 375 -3.51 -5.12 -3.91
C GLY A 375 -3.47 -5.05 -5.45
N THR A 376 -4.48 -5.61 -6.12
CA THR A 376 -4.64 -5.52 -7.59
C THR A 376 -5.19 -4.15 -7.97
N ARG A 377 -4.34 -3.13 -7.91
CA ARG A 377 -4.68 -1.71 -8.09
C ARG A 377 -5.37 -1.40 -9.41
N ASP A 378 -5.18 -2.24 -10.42
CA ASP A 378 -5.83 -2.20 -11.73
C ASP A 378 -7.33 -2.56 -11.68
N ALA A 379 -7.75 -3.35 -10.67
CA ALA A 379 -9.12 -3.84 -10.53
C ALA A 379 -9.83 -3.33 -9.28
N GLN A 380 -9.16 -2.60 -8.39
CA GLN A 380 -9.82 -1.96 -7.24
C GLN A 380 -10.82 -0.91 -7.70
N ASP A 381 -11.91 -0.75 -6.96
CA ASP A 381 -12.96 0.21 -7.29
C ASP A 381 -13.35 1.02 -6.04
N THR A 382 -12.50 1.99 -5.74
CA THR A 382 -12.76 3.03 -4.73
C THR A 382 -13.03 4.33 -5.46
N TRP A 383 -14.15 4.98 -5.19
CA TRP A 383 -14.56 6.21 -5.86
C TRP A 383 -15.06 7.26 -4.89
N ILE A 384 -15.12 8.50 -5.38
CA ILE A 384 -15.64 9.64 -4.63
C ILE A 384 -17.03 9.97 -5.18
N ALA A 385 -18.02 10.04 -4.29
CA ALA A 385 -19.35 10.54 -4.62
C ALA A 385 -19.53 11.94 -4.04
N LEU A 386 -20.15 12.84 -4.81
CA LEU A 386 -20.44 14.22 -4.41
C LEU A 386 -21.93 14.49 -4.50
N ARG A 387 -22.47 15.20 -3.50
CA ARG A 387 -23.79 15.81 -3.52
C ARG A 387 -23.70 17.25 -3.08
N VAL A 388 -24.53 18.10 -3.67
CA VAL A 388 -24.75 19.47 -3.25
C VAL A 388 -26.22 19.61 -2.88
N LEU A 389 -26.48 20.06 -1.66
CA LEU A 389 -27.82 20.30 -1.15
C LEU A 389 -28.03 21.79 -0.95
N ASP A 390 -29.26 22.25 -1.13
CA ASP A 390 -29.69 23.57 -0.70
C ASP A 390 -30.05 23.58 0.80
N ASP A 391 -30.34 24.76 1.37
CA ASP A 391 -30.70 24.93 2.79
C ASP A 391 -32.01 24.21 3.18
N GLN A 392 -32.79 23.76 2.18
CA GLN A 392 -34.01 22.95 2.38
C GLN A 392 -33.72 21.44 2.36
N GLY A 393 -32.47 21.03 2.15
CA GLY A 393 -32.07 19.64 2.03
C GLY A 393 -32.39 19.00 0.68
N ARG A 394 -32.77 19.77 -0.34
CA ARG A 394 -32.96 19.26 -1.71
C ARG A 394 -31.59 19.09 -2.36
N VAL A 395 -31.33 17.92 -2.94
CA VAL A 395 -30.14 17.69 -3.78
C VAL A 395 -30.30 18.53 -5.05
N VAL A 396 -29.45 19.55 -5.19
CA VAL A 396 -29.44 20.47 -6.33
C VAL A 396 -28.39 20.13 -7.38
N ALA A 397 -27.38 19.34 -7.01
CA ALA A 397 -26.44 18.72 -7.94
C ALA A 397 -25.82 17.44 -7.33
N SER A 398 -25.35 16.51 -8.16
CA SER A 398 -24.67 15.30 -7.71
C SER A 398 -23.76 14.72 -8.79
N LEU A 399 -22.65 14.14 -8.37
CA LEU A 399 -21.81 13.24 -9.17
C LEU A 399 -21.68 11.92 -8.41
N GLU A 400 -22.54 10.99 -8.76
CA GLU A 400 -22.60 9.62 -8.26
C GLU A 400 -22.54 8.64 -9.44
N GLN A 401 -22.34 7.35 -9.18
CA GLN A 401 -22.20 6.36 -10.27
C GLN A 401 -23.37 6.37 -11.27
N ASP A 402 -24.58 6.68 -10.79
CA ASP A 402 -25.79 6.71 -11.62
C ASP A 402 -26.05 8.09 -12.26
N SER A 403 -25.37 9.14 -11.80
CA SER A 403 -25.66 10.53 -12.20
C SER A 403 -24.54 11.26 -12.91
N GLY A 404 -23.31 10.74 -12.94
CA GLY A 404 -22.21 11.33 -13.71
C GLY A 404 -20.87 10.58 -13.61
N GLU A 405 -19.81 11.22 -14.11
CA GLU A 405 -18.45 10.67 -14.05
C GLU A 405 -17.89 10.81 -12.63
N VAL A 406 -17.45 9.70 -12.04
CA VAL A 406 -16.83 9.68 -10.71
C VAL A 406 -15.36 9.31 -10.81
N HIS A 407 -14.53 10.04 -10.08
CA HIS A 407 -13.12 9.74 -9.94
C HIS A 407 -12.91 8.43 -9.19
N ARG A 408 -12.01 7.59 -9.72
CA ARG A 408 -11.65 6.30 -9.13
C ARG A 408 -10.18 6.26 -8.74
N LEU A 409 -9.92 5.87 -7.50
CA LEU A 409 -8.57 5.64 -6.98
C LEU A 409 -8.09 4.25 -7.43
N ARG A 410 -7.57 4.17 -8.65
CA ARG A 410 -7.04 2.93 -9.27
C ARG A 410 -5.88 3.20 -10.22
N ALA A 411 -5.24 2.12 -10.67
CA ALA A 411 -4.32 2.15 -11.80
C ALA A 411 -5.06 1.81 -13.10
N GLY A 412 -4.73 2.50 -14.19
CA GLY A 412 -5.20 2.18 -15.55
C GLY A 412 -4.11 1.46 -16.32
N VAL A 413 -4.34 0.22 -16.70
CA VAL A 413 -3.39 -0.59 -17.51
C VAL A 413 -3.96 -0.76 -18.92
N VAL A 414 -3.11 -0.59 -19.93
CA VAL A 414 -3.47 -0.64 -21.34
C VAL A 414 -2.79 -1.78 -22.09
N ASP A 415 -3.40 -2.19 -23.20
CA ASP A 415 -2.86 -3.15 -24.15
C ASP A 415 -1.94 -2.52 -25.21
N GLU A 416 -1.51 -3.32 -26.20
CA GLU A 416 -0.63 -2.89 -27.30
C GLU A 416 -1.23 -1.81 -28.21
N HIS A 417 -2.52 -1.51 -28.06
CA HIS A 417 -3.22 -0.49 -28.80
C HIS A 417 -3.56 0.75 -27.94
N GLY A 418 -3.13 0.75 -26.68
CA GLY A 418 -3.47 1.78 -25.72
C GLY A 418 -4.90 1.68 -25.18
N GLN A 419 -5.59 0.54 -25.33
CA GLN A 419 -6.94 0.39 -24.78
C GLN A 419 -6.90 -0.08 -23.32
N LEU A 420 -7.65 0.59 -22.44
CA LEU A 420 -7.79 0.18 -21.04
C LEU A 420 -8.34 -1.25 -20.93
N ARG A 421 -7.72 -2.06 -20.06
CA ARG A 421 -8.09 -3.45 -19.77
C ARG A 421 -8.80 -3.55 -18.40
N SER A 422 -9.95 -2.89 -18.29
CA SER A 422 -10.71 -2.76 -17.03
C SER A 422 -11.31 -4.09 -16.54
N ALA A 423 -11.46 -5.09 -17.41
CA ALA A 423 -11.81 -6.47 -17.06
C ALA A 423 -10.58 -7.31 -16.63
N ARG A 424 -9.41 -6.69 -16.38
CA ARG A 424 -8.19 -7.36 -15.91
C ARG A 424 -7.74 -8.51 -16.80
N GLU A 425 -7.55 -8.21 -18.07
CA GLU A 425 -7.04 -9.14 -19.08
C GLU A 425 -5.51 -9.14 -19.02
N ILE A 426 -4.97 -9.80 -17.98
CA ILE A 426 -3.56 -9.72 -17.60
C ILE A 426 -2.64 -10.05 -18.77
N GLU A 427 -3.00 -11.03 -19.59
CA GLU A 427 -2.21 -11.46 -20.75
C GLU A 427 -2.01 -10.36 -21.81
N ARG A 428 -2.86 -9.33 -21.78
CA ARG A 428 -2.81 -8.17 -22.67
C ARG A 428 -2.16 -6.95 -22.05
N PHE A 429 -1.73 -7.01 -20.79
CA PHE A 429 -1.13 -5.83 -20.16
C PHE A 429 0.17 -5.43 -20.86
N ARG A 430 0.35 -4.13 -21.14
CA ARG A 430 1.58 -3.59 -21.74
C ARG A 430 2.15 -2.42 -20.97
N ALA A 431 1.30 -1.50 -20.54
CA ALA A 431 1.74 -0.27 -19.88
C ALA A 431 0.72 0.26 -18.88
N VAL A 432 1.21 0.93 -17.83
CA VAL A 432 0.37 1.74 -16.94
C VAL A 432 0.17 3.11 -17.59
N ALA A 433 -1.07 3.48 -17.88
CA ALA A 433 -1.44 4.78 -18.43
C ALA A 433 -1.56 5.86 -17.34
N PHE A 434 -2.10 5.49 -16.17
CA PHE A 434 -2.24 6.36 -15.00
C PHE A 434 -2.32 5.54 -13.70
N ASP A 435 -2.08 6.18 -12.55
CA ASP A 435 -2.17 5.58 -11.21
C ASP A 435 -2.62 6.62 -10.19
N HIS A 436 -3.88 6.52 -9.75
CA HIS A 436 -4.50 7.43 -8.77
C HIS A 436 -4.49 6.89 -7.35
N THR A 437 -3.83 5.76 -7.09
CA THR A 437 -3.70 5.26 -5.72
C THR A 437 -2.84 6.22 -4.88
N VAL A 438 -3.14 6.34 -3.60
CA VAL A 438 -2.55 7.31 -2.68
C VAL A 438 -1.44 6.64 -1.86
N GLY A 439 -0.24 7.23 -1.86
CA GLY A 439 0.89 6.72 -1.08
C GLY A 439 0.63 6.73 0.44
N PRO A 440 1.42 6.00 1.23
CA PRO A 440 1.28 5.99 2.69
C PRO A 440 1.39 7.40 3.26
N ARG A 441 0.42 7.81 4.09
CA ARG A 441 0.38 9.14 4.72
C ARG A 441 0.37 10.31 3.74
N ASP A 442 0.04 10.03 2.48
CA ASP A 442 -0.02 11.02 1.40
C ASP A 442 -1.46 11.47 1.13
N ALA A 443 -1.59 12.56 0.39
CA ALA A 443 -2.88 13.10 -0.01
C ALA A 443 -2.90 13.40 -1.51
N VAL A 444 -4.08 13.32 -2.11
CA VAL A 444 -4.36 13.70 -3.50
C VAL A 444 -5.60 14.58 -3.54
N VAL A 445 -5.72 15.41 -4.59
CA VAL A 445 -6.86 16.31 -4.78
C VAL A 445 -7.52 15.99 -6.11
N VAL A 446 -8.84 16.00 -6.08
CA VAL A 446 -9.74 15.69 -7.19
C VAL A 446 -10.75 16.83 -7.29
N ARG A 447 -11.08 17.24 -8.52
CA ARG A 447 -12.00 18.36 -8.74
C ARG A 447 -13.29 17.89 -9.37
N TYR A 448 -14.40 18.36 -8.85
CA TYR A 448 -15.73 18.04 -9.35
C TYR A 448 -16.41 19.35 -9.73
N ALA A 449 -16.78 19.54 -10.99
CA ALA A 449 -17.60 20.65 -11.42
C ALA A 449 -19.07 20.21 -11.48
N VAL A 450 -19.97 21.07 -11.03
CA VAL A 450 -21.41 20.86 -11.12
C VAL A 450 -22.11 22.17 -11.45
N GLU A 451 -23.21 22.09 -12.19
CA GLU A 451 -24.07 23.24 -12.46
C GLU A 451 -25.14 23.38 -11.38
N LEU A 452 -25.15 24.51 -10.68
CA LEU A 452 -26.15 24.82 -9.67
C LEU A 452 -27.38 25.48 -10.31
N PRO A 453 -28.60 24.99 -10.02
CA PRO A 453 -29.80 25.59 -10.56
C PRO A 453 -30.08 26.95 -9.92
N SER A 454 -30.67 27.86 -10.69
CA SER A 454 -30.92 29.25 -10.26
C SER A 454 -31.90 29.37 -9.10
N ASP A 455 -32.72 28.35 -8.87
CA ASP A 455 -33.70 28.27 -7.78
C ASP A 455 -33.15 27.56 -6.52
N ALA A 456 -31.87 27.17 -6.49
CA ALA A 456 -31.24 26.62 -5.29
C ALA A 456 -31.24 27.68 -4.17
N VAL A 457 -31.57 27.28 -2.94
CA VAL A 457 -31.65 28.17 -1.77
C VAL A 457 -30.36 28.07 -0.94
N GLY A 458 -29.75 29.21 -0.62
CA GLY A 458 -28.50 29.25 0.15
C GLY A 458 -28.76 29.25 1.66
N PRO A 459 -27.79 28.85 2.50
CA PRO A 459 -26.47 28.33 2.15
C PRO A 459 -26.53 26.94 1.50
N LEU A 460 -25.52 26.63 0.68
CA LEU A 460 -25.38 25.31 0.08
C LEU A 460 -24.58 24.38 0.99
N HIS A 461 -24.85 23.09 0.93
CA HIS A 461 -24.15 22.04 1.66
C HIS A 461 -23.50 21.08 0.69
N VAL A 462 -22.19 20.90 0.78
CA VAL A 462 -21.43 19.97 -0.06
C VAL A 462 -21.15 18.72 0.75
N GLU A 463 -21.63 17.57 0.30
CA GLU A 463 -21.34 16.26 0.88
C GLU A 463 -20.46 15.43 -0.05
N ALA A 464 -19.35 14.92 0.47
CA ALA A 464 -18.46 14.00 -0.22
C ALA A 464 -18.36 12.67 0.53
N ARG A 465 -18.39 11.55 -0.19
CA ARG A 465 -18.28 10.19 0.37
C ARG A 465 -17.19 9.42 -0.38
N LEU A 466 -16.30 8.80 0.36
CA LEU A 466 -15.31 7.85 -0.17
C LEU A 466 -15.88 6.45 -0.04
N LEU A 467 -16.20 5.84 -1.18
CA LEU A 467 -16.87 4.54 -1.25
C LEU A 467 -15.93 3.51 -1.85
N HIS A 468 -16.02 2.27 -1.40
CA HIS A 468 -15.19 1.18 -1.87
C HIS A 468 -16.01 -0.08 -2.13
N ARG A 469 -15.74 -0.72 -3.27
CA ARG A 469 -16.05 -2.13 -3.50
C ARG A 469 -14.78 -2.84 -3.97
N SER A 470 -14.70 -4.14 -3.66
CA SER A 470 -13.45 -4.87 -3.84
C SER A 470 -12.99 -4.98 -5.30
N ARG A 471 -13.89 -4.97 -6.30
CA ARG A 471 -13.55 -5.13 -7.73
C ARG A 471 -14.39 -4.23 -8.63
N ALA A 472 -13.82 -3.88 -9.79
CA ALA A 472 -14.56 -3.21 -10.87
C ALA A 472 -15.72 -4.08 -11.37
N LEU A 473 -16.84 -3.44 -11.75
CA LEU A 473 -18.06 -4.14 -12.17
C LEU A 473 -17.84 -5.01 -13.41
N GLU A 474 -17.04 -4.57 -14.38
CA GLU A 474 -16.75 -5.35 -15.59
C GLU A 474 -16.08 -6.70 -15.28
N LEU A 475 -15.15 -6.71 -14.31
CA LEU A 475 -14.52 -7.94 -13.84
C LEU A 475 -15.53 -8.82 -13.08
N ALA A 476 -16.43 -8.20 -12.32
CA ALA A 476 -17.49 -8.93 -11.62
C ALA A 476 -18.44 -9.63 -12.59
N ASP A 477 -18.90 -8.93 -13.62
CA ASP A 477 -19.78 -9.46 -14.65
C ASP A 477 -19.15 -10.63 -15.39
N GLU A 478 -17.88 -10.51 -15.78
CA GLU A 478 -17.15 -11.59 -16.43
C GLU A 478 -16.95 -12.79 -15.50
N THR A 479 -16.65 -12.55 -14.23
CA THR A 479 -16.53 -13.63 -13.23
C THR A 479 -17.85 -14.39 -13.06
N CYS A 480 -18.98 -13.68 -12.98
CA CYS A 480 -20.31 -14.26 -12.93
C CYS A 480 -20.68 -15.02 -14.22
N ARG A 481 -20.27 -14.54 -15.39
CA ARG A 481 -20.47 -15.28 -16.66
C ARG A 481 -19.62 -16.54 -16.71
N GLN A 482 -18.36 -16.45 -16.32
CA GLN A 482 -17.42 -17.57 -16.33
C GLN A 482 -17.81 -18.66 -15.32
N SER A 483 -18.41 -18.30 -14.18
CA SER A 483 -18.95 -19.25 -13.20
C SER A 483 -20.14 -20.07 -13.73
N LYS A 484 -20.88 -19.54 -14.72
CA LYS A 484 -22.00 -20.22 -15.38
C LYS A 484 -21.58 -21.13 -16.53
N THR A 485 -20.30 -21.28 -16.81
CA THR A 485 -19.80 -22.27 -17.79
C THR A 485 -19.87 -23.70 -17.21
N LYS A 486 -19.68 -24.73 -18.05
CA LYS A 486 -19.61 -26.13 -17.57
C LYS A 486 -18.46 -26.31 -16.57
N GLN A 487 -17.29 -25.78 -16.89
CA GLN A 487 -16.11 -25.82 -16.04
C GLN A 487 -16.32 -25.01 -14.76
N GLY A 488 -16.90 -23.81 -14.87
CA GLY A 488 -17.19 -22.97 -13.70
C GLY A 488 -18.14 -23.62 -12.70
N ARG A 489 -19.24 -24.23 -13.17
CA ARG A 489 -20.13 -25.01 -12.30
C ARG A 489 -19.43 -26.21 -11.67
N ALA A 490 -18.54 -26.88 -12.41
CA ALA A 490 -17.80 -28.01 -11.88
C ALA A 490 -16.86 -27.60 -10.73
N PHE A 491 -16.15 -26.48 -10.87
CA PHE A 491 -15.31 -25.95 -9.79
C PHE A 491 -16.14 -25.51 -8.59
N LEU A 492 -17.25 -24.79 -8.78
CA LEU A 492 -18.13 -24.40 -7.67
C LEU A 492 -18.68 -25.63 -6.91
N ALA A 493 -19.12 -26.65 -7.64
CA ALA A 493 -19.57 -27.91 -7.03
C ALA A 493 -18.44 -28.63 -6.28
N ALA A 494 -17.23 -28.64 -6.85
CA ALA A 494 -16.06 -29.23 -6.20
C ALA A 494 -15.68 -28.47 -4.92
N THR A 495 -15.65 -27.14 -4.94
CA THR A 495 -15.39 -26.30 -3.77
C THR A 495 -16.40 -26.57 -2.65
N SER A 496 -17.69 -26.67 -2.99
CA SER A 496 -18.73 -27.07 -2.03
C SER A 496 -18.44 -28.46 -1.43
N SER A 497 -18.14 -29.46 -2.27
CA SER A 497 -17.93 -30.83 -1.81
C SER A 497 -16.63 -31.08 -1.04
N LEU A 498 -15.55 -30.39 -1.40
CA LEU A 498 -14.19 -30.66 -0.90
C LEU A 498 -13.86 -29.82 0.33
N ILE A 499 -14.33 -28.57 0.39
CA ILE A 499 -14.01 -27.65 1.50
C ILE A 499 -15.25 -27.11 2.21
N GLY A 500 -16.46 -27.56 1.84
CA GLY A 500 -17.70 -27.20 2.52
C GLY A 500 -18.11 -25.74 2.32
N GLN A 501 -17.72 -25.12 1.19
CA GLN A 501 -17.97 -23.71 0.92
C GLN A 501 -18.78 -23.54 -0.36
N ASP A 502 -20.02 -23.08 -0.22
CA ASP A 502 -20.85 -22.65 -1.34
C ASP A 502 -20.50 -21.21 -1.72
N LEU A 503 -20.38 -20.96 -3.02
CA LEU A 503 -20.06 -19.65 -3.56
C LEU A 503 -21.09 -19.26 -4.61
N ASP A 504 -21.63 -18.05 -4.48
CA ASP A 504 -22.38 -17.37 -5.54
C ASP A 504 -21.55 -16.19 -6.09
N PRO A 505 -20.85 -16.36 -7.22
CA PRO A 505 -20.03 -15.29 -7.80
C PRO A 505 -20.86 -14.16 -8.43
N CYS A 506 -22.18 -14.29 -8.49
CA CYS A 506 -23.08 -13.32 -9.10
C CYS A 506 -23.77 -12.39 -8.09
N VAL A 507 -23.44 -12.51 -6.80
CA VAL A 507 -23.93 -11.58 -5.77
C VAL A 507 -23.45 -10.16 -6.04
N GLU A 508 -24.30 -9.19 -5.69
CA GLU A 508 -23.94 -7.77 -5.75
C GLU A 508 -22.73 -7.48 -4.86
N LEU A 509 -21.81 -6.64 -5.37
CA LEU A 509 -20.59 -6.31 -4.65
C LEU A 509 -20.91 -5.39 -3.47
N PRO A 510 -20.55 -5.76 -2.23
CA PRO A 510 -20.79 -4.89 -1.08
C PRO A 510 -20.03 -3.57 -1.20
N VAL A 511 -20.75 -2.46 -1.06
CA VAL A 511 -20.19 -1.12 -0.98
C VAL A 511 -19.92 -0.75 0.48
N THR A 512 -18.72 -0.27 0.74
CA THR A 512 -18.30 0.20 2.06
C THR A 512 -18.04 1.69 1.99
N GLU A 513 -18.70 2.47 2.85
CA GLU A 513 -18.32 3.85 3.07
C GLU A 513 -17.08 3.88 3.97
N ILE A 514 -15.96 4.32 3.40
CA ILE A 514 -14.68 4.44 4.11
C ILE A 514 -14.69 5.70 4.96
N SER A 515 -15.17 6.81 4.39
CA SER A 515 -15.30 8.09 5.09
C SER A 515 -16.28 9.01 4.37
N ARG A 516 -16.74 10.04 5.09
CA ARG A 516 -17.56 11.12 4.55
C ARG A 516 -17.12 12.47 5.10
N ALA A 517 -17.37 13.52 4.33
CA ALA A 517 -17.22 14.91 4.74
C ALA A 517 -18.43 15.72 4.29
N ALA A 518 -18.78 16.74 5.07
CA ALA A 518 -19.85 17.67 4.74
C ALA A 518 -19.43 19.12 5.05
N LEU A 519 -19.46 20.03 4.10
CA LEU A 519 -19.10 21.43 4.28
C LEU A 519 -20.32 22.31 4.02
N SER A 520 -20.69 23.12 5.00
CA SER A 520 -21.73 24.14 4.85
C SER A 520 -21.10 25.44 4.34
N LEU A 521 -21.64 25.99 3.26
CA LEU A 521 -21.15 27.19 2.61
C LEU A 521 -21.88 28.43 3.15
N THR A 522 -21.67 28.71 4.44
CA THR A 522 -22.43 29.73 5.21
C THR A 522 -21.91 31.16 5.05
N GLY A 523 -20.87 31.40 4.24
CA GLY A 523 -20.21 32.71 4.07
C GLY A 523 -19.42 33.21 5.28
N GLY A 524 -19.77 32.79 6.50
CA GLY A 524 -18.96 32.93 7.71
C GLY A 524 -18.26 31.62 8.06
N GLY A 525 -16.92 31.60 8.01
CA GLY A 525 -16.08 30.41 8.20
C GLY A 525 -16.11 29.83 9.62
N ARG A 526 -17.20 29.16 9.99
CA ARG A 526 -17.19 28.20 11.11
C ARG A 526 -16.90 26.83 10.52
N GLY A 527 -15.68 26.34 10.76
CA GLY A 527 -15.21 25.04 10.29
C GLY A 527 -16.10 23.87 10.75
N GLN A 528 -15.93 22.73 10.09
CA GLN A 528 -16.53 21.46 10.52
C GLN A 528 -16.19 21.18 12.00
N PRO A 529 -17.13 20.64 12.80
CA PRO A 529 -16.81 20.16 14.13
C PRO A 529 -15.75 19.04 14.05
N GLY A 530 -14.60 19.22 14.71
CA GLY A 530 -13.64 18.14 14.99
C GLY A 530 -12.32 18.12 14.19
N ARG A 531 -12.16 18.92 13.12
CA ARG A 531 -10.87 19.07 12.41
C ARG A 531 -10.41 20.53 12.36
N LEU A 532 -9.13 20.77 12.63
CA LEU A 532 -8.57 22.12 12.63
C LEU A 532 -8.29 22.60 11.20
N ASP A 533 -8.67 23.84 10.89
CA ASP A 533 -8.53 24.39 9.53
C ASP A 533 -7.10 24.35 8.99
N HIS A 534 -6.09 24.59 9.85
CA HIS A 534 -4.69 24.53 9.44
C HIS A 534 -4.27 23.13 8.94
N GLU A 535 -4.84 22.06 9.49
CA GLU A 535 -4.55 20.70 9.06
C GLU A 535 -5.21 20.40 7.71
N ARG A 536 -6.48 20.80 7.55
CA ARG A 536 -7.24 20.63 6.30
C ARG A 536 -6.57 21.37 5.14
N LEU A 537 -6.12 22.60 5.40
CA LEU A 537 -5.40 23.43 4.41
C LEU A 537 -3.99 22.89 4.10
N TRP A 538 -3.30 22.35 5.11
CA TRP A 538 -2.03 21.65 4.89
C TRP A 538 -2.20 20.41 4.02
N GLU A 539 -3.25 19.61 4.26
CA GLU A 539 -3.59 18.45 3.43
C GLU A 539 -3.89 18.84 1.99
N LEU A 540 -4.65 19.92 1.78
CA LEU A 540 -4.88 20.49 0.45
C LEU A 540 -3.56 20.91 -0.21
N GLY A 541 -2.67 21.58 0.52
CA GLY A 541 -1.35 21.96 0.02
C GLY A 541 -0.48 20.78 -0.39
N VAL A 542 -0.44 19.73 0.42
CA VAL A 542 0.27 18.47 0.11
C VAL A 542 -0.35 17.80 -1.11
N ALA A 543 -1.68 17.73 -1.19
CA ALA A 543 -2.41 17.14 -2.29
C ALA A 543 -2.16 17.87 -3.62
N LEU A 544 -2.19 19.21 -3.62
CA LEU A 544 -1.89 20.05 -4.78
C LEU A 544 -0.40 20.00 -5.16
N SER A 545 0.48 19.56 -4.26
CA SER A 545 1.90 19.41 -4.59
C SER A 545 2.17 18.34 -5.65
N HIS A 546 1.19 17.48 -5.97
CA HIS A 546 1.24 16.50 -7.05
C HIS A 546 0.87 17.06 -8.43
N GLN A 547 0.43 18.32 -8.52
CA GLN A 547 0.13 18.97 -9.78
C GLN A 547 1.37 19.12 -10.67
N VAL A 548 1.15 19.47 -11.94
CA VAL A 548 2.22 19.93 -12.84
C VAL A 548 2.90 21.20 -12.31
N GLN A 549 4.12 21.44 -12.77
CA GLN A 549 5.02 22.46 -12.24
C GLN A 549 4.41 23.88 -12.25
N GLU A 550 3.64 24.19 -13.28
CA GLU A 550 2.99 25.47 -13.56
C GLU A 550 1.88 25.80 -12.54
N ARG A 551 1.32 24.78 -11.88
CA ARG A 551 0.17 24.90 -10.98
C ARG A 551 0.53 24.77 -9.50
N LEU A 552 1.81 24.50 -9.18
CA LEU A 552 2.32 24.52 -7.81
C LEU A 552 2.06 25.82 -7.01
N PRO A 553 1.84 27.01 -7.61
CA PRO A 553 1.36 28.17 -6.85
C PRO A 553 0.07 27.92 -6.06
N GLU A 554 -0.85 27.10 -6.57
CA GLU A 554 -2.09 26.73 -5.87
C GLU A 554 -1.80 25.96 -4.57
N ALA A 555 -0.78 25.10 -4.57
CA ALA A 555 -0.32 24.38 -3.38
C ALA A 555 0.27 25.34 -2.34
N ARG A 556 1.05 26.34 -2.80
CA ARG A 556 1.66 27.34 -1.92
C ARG A 556 0.62 28.26 -1.28
N GLU A 557 -0.41 28.63 -2.03
CA GLU A 557 -1.55 29.39 -1.51
C GLU A 557 -2.26 28.65 -0.36
N ALA A 558 -2.56 27.36 -0.57
CA ALA A 558 -3.17 26.52 0.48
C ALA A 558 -2.26 26.41 1.72
N LEU A 559 -0.95 26.26 1.55
CA LEU A 559 0.01 26.19 2.66
C LEU A 559 0.18 27.53 3.39
N ALA A 560 0.11 28.66 2.68
CA ALA A 560 0.12 29.98 3.31
C ALA A 560 -1.17 30.20 4.14
N ALA A 561 -2.32 29.79 3.61
CA ALA A 561 -3.57 29.80 4.37
C ALA A 561 -3.51 28.87 5.59
N ALA A 562 -2.84 27.71 5.47
CA ALA A 562 -2.60 26.81 6.61
C ALA A 562 -1.76 27.48 7.70
N GLU A 563 -0.71 28.22 7.35
CA GLU A 563 0.12 28.97 8.31
C GLU A 563 -0.69 30.05 9.04
N LEU A 564 -1.50 30.83 8.32
CA LEU A 564 -2.39 31.84 8.91
C LEU A 564 -3.45 31.21 9.83
N ALA A 565 -4.03 30.08 9.44
CA ALA A 565 -4.98 29.34 10.27
C ALA A 565 -4.31 28.79 11.53
N LEU A 566 -3.05 28.34 11.43
CA LEU A 566 -2.27 27.84 12.56
C LEU A 566 -1.96 28.96 13.57
N GLU A 567 -1.69 30.19 13.11
CA GLU A 567 -1.45 31.34 14.00
C GLU A 567 -2.68 31.71 14.82
N ARG A 568 -3.87 31.52 14.26
CA ARG A 568 -5.15 31.76 14.94
C ARG A 568 -5.58 30.59 15.83
N ALA A 569 -5.03 29.40 15.63
CA ALA A 569 -5.38 28.22 16.40
C ALA A 569 -4.88 28.33 17.84
N GLU A 570 -5.73 27.98 18.80
CA GLU A 570 -5.36 27.87 20.22
C GLU A 570 -4.77 26.49 20.48
N LEU A 571 -3.45 26.35 20.28
CA LEU A 571 -2.70 25.12 20.49
C LEU A 571 -1.54 25.34 21.46
N PRO A 572 -1.16 24.30 22.24
CA PRO A 572 0.11 24.27 22.96
C PRO A 572 1.29 24.59 22.03
N GLU A 573 2.32 25.25 22.56
CA GLU A 573 3.50 25.67 21.78
C GLU A 573 4.14 24.50 21.02
N ALA A 574 4.35 23.36 21.68
CA ALA A 574 4.92 22.17 21.04
C ALA A 574 4.09 21.64 19.87
N GLU A 575 2.75 21.64 19.98
CA GLU A 575 1.86 21.21 18.90
C GLU A 575 1.86 22.21 17.73
N ARG A 576 1.91 23.51 18.07
CA ARG A 576 2.02 24.58 17.08
C ARG A 576 3.34 24.52 16.32
N ASP A 577 4.45 24.27 17.00
CA ASP A 577 5.77 24.14 16.39
C ASP A 577 5.85 22.91 15.50
N ALA A 578 5.31 21.77 15.96
CA ALA A 578 5.20 20.57 15.14
C ALA A 578 4.34 20.82 13.87
N ALA A 579 3.19 21.49 14.00
CA ALA A 579 2.35 21.88 12.87
C ALA A 579 3.07 22.83 11.91
N ARG A 580 3.77 23.84 12.44
CA ARG A 580 4.55 24.79 11.63
C ARG A 580 5.67 24.07 10.88
N ALA A 581 6.37 23.13 11.52
CA ALA A 581 7.39 22.33 10.88
C ALA A 581 6.83 21.44 9.75
N ARG A 582 5.62 20.89 9.88
CA ARG A 582 4.93 20.14 8.81
C ARG A 582 4.58 21.00 7.60
N ILE A 583 4.07 22.21 7.84
CA ILE A 583 3.76 23.18 6.77
C ILE A 583 5.05 23.59 6.05
N LEU A 584 6.09 23.92 6.80
CA LEU A 584 7.42 24.24 6.26
C LEU A 584 8.00 23.07 5.46
N ALA A 585 7.83 21.83 5.93
CA ALA A 585 8.30 20.65 5.22
C ALA A 585 7.66 20.52 3.82
N ALA A 586 6.36 20.80 3.71
CA ALA A 586 5.64 20.81 2.44
C ALA A 586 6.08 21.97 1.51
N LEU A 587 6.21 23.20 2.05
CA LEU A 587 6.72 24.35 1.31
C LEU A 587 8.15 24.13 0.80
N GLY A 588 9.01 23.55 1.64
CA GLY A 588 10.40 23.21 1.30
C GLY A 588 10.46 22.14 0.22
N ALA A 589 9.63 21.09 0.30
CA ALA A 589 9.55 20.06 -0.74
C ALA A 589 9.13 20.67 -2.10
N ILE A 590 8.16 21.59 -2.11
CA ILE A 590 7.76 22.35 -3.30
C ILE A 590 8.94 23.19 -3.82
N ALA A 591 9.60 23.97 -2.95
CA ALA A 591 10.75 24.80 -3.34
C ALA A 591 11.89 23.97 -3.94
N ALA A 592 12.24 22.85 -3.31
CA ALA A 592 13.22 21.90 -3.82
C ALA A 592 12.80 21.34 -5.18
N ARG A 593 11.54 20.94 -5.36
CA ARG A 593 11.04 20.44 -6.65
C ARG A 593 11.12 21.49 -7.76
N GLN A 594 10.91 22.76 -7.42
CA GLN A 594 11.01 23.90 -8.34
C GLN A 594 12.45 24.34 -8.63
N GLY A 595 13.46 23.72 -8.01
CA GLY A 595 14.86 24.14 -8.14
C GLY A 595 15.19 25.44 -7.42
N ARG A 596 14.29 25.94 -6.55
CA ARG A 596 14.52 27.11 -5.69
C ARG A 596 15.32 26.67 -4.47
N ALA A 597 16.59 26.33 -4.71
CA ALA A 597 17.45 25.68 -3.74
C ALA A 597 17.69 26.54 -2.50
N ASP A 598 17.98 27.84 -2.67
CA ASP A 598 18.25 28.74 -1.54
C ASP A 598 17.04 28.84 -0.58
N GLU A 599 15.83 28.99 -1.11
CA GLU A 599 14.59 28.97 -0.30
C GLU A 599 14.43 27.63 0.43
N ALA A 600 14.69 26.50 -0.24
CA ALA A 600 14.58 25.18 0.38
C ALA A 600 15.61 24.97 1.51
N LEU A 601 16.82 25.52 1.37
CA LEU A 601 17.86 25.50 2.39
C LEU A 601 17.48 26.37 3.61
N GLU A 602 16.97 27.58 3.38
CA GLU A 602 16.47 28.45 4.45
C GLU A 602 15.30 27.80 5.22
N ILE A 603 14.39 27.15 4.49
CA ILE A 603 13.30 26.39 5.10
C ILE A 603 13.86 25.22 5.92
N ALA A 604 14.87 24.50 5.43
CA ALA A 604 15.51 23.43 6.21
C ALA A 604 16.13 23.95 7.51
N ASP A 605 16.73 25.14 7.51
CA ASP A 605 17.26 25.77 8.73
C ASP A 605 16.15 26.12 9.72
N ARG A 606 15.00 26.60 9.24
CA ARG A 606 13.82 26.87 10.07
C ARG A 606 13.27 25.58 10.69
N ILE A 607 13.15 24.51 9.91
CA ILE A 607 12.69 23.20 10.43
C ILE A 607 13.69 22.66 11.46
N ALA A 608 15.00 22.78 11.22
CA ALA A 608 16.01 22.33 12.18
C ALA A 608 15.96 23.07 13.53
N LYS A 609 15.42 24.29 13.58
CA LYS A 609 15.18 25.00 14.86
C LYS A 609 13.93 24.47 15.59
N LEU A 610 12.88 24.12 14.84
CA LEU A 610 11.62 23.61 15.41
C LEU A 610 11.69 22.12 15.77
N ALA A 611 12.50 21.35 15.06
CA ALA A 611 12.65 19.91 15.19
C ALA A 611 14.13 19.51 15.06
N PRO A 612 14.99 19.85 16.04
CA PRO A 612 16.44 19.69 15.95
C PRO A 612 16.91 18.23 15.79
N GLU A 613 16.20 17.30 16.41
CA GLU A 613 16.52 15.86 16.36
C GLU A 613 15.93 15.16 15.13
N HIS A 614 15.09 15.83 14.34
CA HIS A 614 14.43 15.21 13.21
C HIS A 614 15.36 15.18 11.99
N PRO A 615 15.48 14.07 11.24
CA PRO A 615 16.41 13.96 10.10
C PRO A 615 15.93 14.68 8.83
N TYR A 616 14.64 15.04 8.75
CA TYR A 616 14.04 15.66 7.56
C TYR A 616 14.75 16.91 7.02
N PRO A 617 15.28 17.85 7.83
CA PRO A 617 16.09 18.95 7.32
C PRO A 617 17.28 18.49 6.47
N HIS A 618 17.93 17.38 6.79
CA HIS A 618 18.98 16.82 5.95
C HIS A 618 18.42 16.29 4.64
N LEU A 619 17.29 15.56 4.68
CA LEU A 619 16.62 15.10 3.46
C LEU A 619 16.25 16.26 2.52
N LEU A 620 15.70 17.35 3.08
CA LEU A 620 15.33 18.53 2.30
C LEU A 620 16.57 19.20 1.68
N ARG A 621 17.65 19.39 2.44
CA ARG A 621 18.90 19.96 1.91
C ARG A 621 19.48 19.10 0.80
N GLY A 622 19.57 17.78 1.01
CA GLY A 622 20.07 16.83 0.02
C GLY A 622 19.28 16.91 -1.28
N ARG A 623 17.95 16.88 -1.22
CA ARG A 623 17.08 16.99 -2.40
C ARG A 623 17.17 18.35 -3.09
N ALA A 624 17.24 19.44 -2.34
CA ALA A 624 17.36 20.79 -2.88
C ALA A 624 18.68 20.96 -3.67
N LEU A 625 19.79 20.52 -3.09
CA LEU A 625 21.13 20.59 -3.71
C LEU A 625 21.23 19.66 -4.92
N ALA A 626 20.73 18.43 -4.80
CA ALA A 626 20.66 17.47 -5.89
C ALA A 626 19.86 18.01 -7.09
N LYS A 627 18.74 18.70 -6.84
CA LYS A 627 17.91 19.27 -7.92
C LYS A 627 18.66 20.29 -8.79
N VAL A 628 19.61 21.01 -8.20
CA VAL A 628 20.45 22.01 -8.90
C VAL A 628 21.86 21.48 -9.19
N TRP A 629 22.01 20.16 -9.29
CA TRP A 629 23.25 19.46 -9.67
C TRP A 629 24.45 19.72 -8.74
N ARG A 630 24.23 20.20 -7.51
CA ARG A 630 25.28 20.34 -6.49
C ARG A 630 25.48 19.02 -5.74
N TRP A 631 25.88 17.99 -6.49
CA TRP A 631 25.90 16.60 -6.04
C TRP A 631 26.80 16.36 -4.83
N GLU A 632 28.04 16.87 -4.86
CA GLU A 632 29.01 16.72 -3.76
C GLU A 632 28.48 17.27 -2.42
N GLN A 633 27.76 18.39 -2.45
CA GLN A 633 27.14 18.98 -1.26
C GLN A 633 25.88 18.20 -0.84
N ALA A 634 25.17 17.59 -1.78
CA ALA A 634 23.96 16.82 -1.50
C ALA A 634 24.26 15.49 -0.78
N VAL A 635 25.34 14.80 -1.16
CA VAL A 635 25.73 13.48 -0.63
C VAL A 635 25.72 13.41 0.90
N PRO A 636 26.45 14.25 1.67
CA PRO A 636 26.49 14.12 3.14
C PRO A 636 25.12 14.34 3.80
N HIS A 637 24.24 15.14 3.17
CA HIS A 637 22.88 15.33 3.65
C HIS A 637 21.99 14.10 3.37
N LEU A 638 22.13 13.49 2.19
CA LEU A 638 21.40 12.26 1.85
C LEU A 638 21.89 11.07 2.68
N GLU A 639 23.17 10.99 3.00
CA GLU A 639 23.72 9.95 3.89
C GLU A 639 23.12 10.03 5.30
N ARG A 640 23.05 11.24 5.88
CA ARG A 640 22.40 11.45 7.19
C ARG A 640 20.92 11.10 7.17
N ALA A 641 20.23 11.42 6.07
CA ALA A 641 18.83 11.03 5.91
C ALA A 641 18.67 9.51 5.80
N LEU A 642 19.57 8.81 5.08
CA LEU A 642 19.51 7.37 4.89
C LEU A 642 19.86 6.62 6.17
N ALA A 643 20.81 7.12 6.96
CA ALA A 643 21.14 6.57 8.27
C ALA A 643 19.92 6.57 9.21
N ALA A 644 19.02 7.56 9.09
CA ALA A 644 17.78 7.61 9.85
C ALA A 644 16.62 6.81 9.21
N SER A 645 16.81 6.24 8.01
CA SER A 645 15.80 5.44 7.29
C SER A 645 16.47 4.34 6.46
N PRO A 646 17.25 3.43 7.08
CA PRO A 646 18.13 2.49 6.39
C PRO A 646 17.37 1.52 5.47
N GLY A 647 16.10 1.25 5.78
CA GLY A 647 15.24 0.36 5.00
C GLY A 647 14.63 0.96 3.73
N SER A 648 14.87 2.24 3.41
CA SER A 648 14.26 2.95 2.27
C SER A 648 15.05 2.75 0.96
N PRO A 649 14.56 1.93 0.01
CA PRO A 649 15.23 1.77 -1.28
C PRO A 649 15.16 3.06 -2.11
N LYS A 650 14.10 3.86 -1.94
CA LYS A 650 13.94 5.14 -2.62
C LYS A 650 15.03 6.13 -2.23
N LEU A 651 15.27 6.32 -0.93
CA LEU A 651 16.30 7.24 -0.48
C LEU A 651 17.71 6.73 -0.84
N ALA A 652 17.93 5.43 -0.77
CA ALA A 652 19.18 4.84 -1.22
C ALA A 652 19.42 5.07 -2.73
N ALA A 653 18.39 5.02 -3.57
CA ALA A 653 18.50 5.36 -5.00
C ALA A 653 18.82 6.85 -5.23
N GLU A 654 18.23 7.76 -4.44
CA GLU A 654 18.56 9.19 -4.47
C GLU A 654 20.04 9.42 -4.09
N LEU A 655 20.53 8.76 -3.03
CA LEU A 655 21.93 8.83 -2.60
C LEU A 655 22.88 8.23 -3.64
N ALA A 656 22.60 7.02 -4.15
CA ALA A 656 23.45 6.36 -5.14
C ALA A 656 23.59 7.21 -6.41
N THR A 657 22.48 7.81 -6.88
CA THR A 657 22.49 8.72 -8.02
C THR A 657 23.36 9.95 -7.75
N ALA A 658 23.26 10.54 -6.54
CA ALA A 658 24.07 11.69 -6.16
C ALA A 658 25.56 11.33 -6.08
N CYS A 659 25.92 10.19 -5.47
CA CYS A 659 27.29 9.70 -5.44
C CYS A 659 27.86 9.47 -6.84
N GLY A 660 27.11 8.79 -7.71
CA GLY A 660 27.55 8.53 -9.10
C GLY A 660 27.74 9.83 -9.88
N SER A 661 26.85 10.80 -9.70
CA SER A 661 26.92 12.11 -10.36
C SER A 661 28.02 13.01 -9.78
N ALA A 662 28.46 12.76 -8.55
CA ALA A 662 29.61 13.40 -7.92
C ALA A 662 30.95 12.71 -8.24
N GLY A 663 30.97 11.70 -9.13
CA GLY A 663 32.18 10.92 -9.44
C GLY A 663 32.61 9.93 -8.35
N MET A 664 31.81 9.76 -7.29
CA MET A 664 32.06 8.83 -6.19
C MET A 664 31.58 7.41 -6.56
N HIS A 665 32.13 6.85 -7.64
CA HIS A 665 31.63 5.62 -8.27
C HIS A 665 31.64 4.41 -7.33
N ARG A 666 32.69 4.23 -6.51
CA ARG A 666 32.74 3.15 -5.50
C ARG A 666 31.59 3.26 -4.49
N ARG A 667 31.33 4.46 -3.98
CA ARG A 667 30.23 4.70 -3.04
C ARG A 667 28.87 4.48 -3.70
N ALA A 668 28.70 4.92 -4.95
CA ALA A 668 27.49 4.66 -5.72
C ALA A 668 27.21 3.16 -5.90
N LEU A 669 28.27 2.37 -6.16
CA LEU A 669 28.19 0.91 -6.26
C LEU A 669 27.80 0.27 -4.91
N GLU A 670 28.44 0.65 -3.80
CA GLU A 670 28.12 0.15 -2.46
C GLU A 670 26.65 0.43 -2.08
N VAL A 671 26.20 1.67 -2.24
CA VAL A 671 24.83 2.08 -1.90
C VAL A 671 23.81 1.40 -2.81
N SER A 672 24.08 1.32 -4.12
CA SER A 672 23.16 0.66 -5.06
C SER A 672 23.06 -0.84 -4.82
N ALA A 673 24.18 -1.53 -4.55
CA ALA A 673 24.18 -2.96 -4.25
C ALA A 673 23.38 -3.29 -2.97
N ALA A 674 23.59 -2.51 -1.90
CA ALA A 674 22.84 -2.68 -0.65
C ALA A 674 21.33 -2.46 -0.84
N ALA A 675 20.95 -1.45 -1.62
CA ALA A 675 19.54 -1.15 -1.89
C ALA A 675 18.88 -2.16 -2.83
N LEU A 676 19.64 -2.72 -3.78
CA LEU A 676 19.16 -3.78 -4.67
C LEU A 676 18.84 -5.06 -3.89
N ALA A 677 19.53 -5.37 -2.79
CA ALA A 677 19.13 -6.49 -1.92
C ALA A 677 17.71 -6.33 -1.33
N LEU A 678 17.21 -5.10 -1.20
CA LEU A 678 15.86 -4.80 -0.70
C LEU A 678 14.82 -4.68 -1.82
N ARG A 679 15.26 -4.27 -3.03
CA ARG A 679 14.42 -4.06 -4.21
C ARG A 679 15.16 -4.53 -5.48
N PRO A 680 15.24 -5.85 -5.74
CA PRO A 680 16.21 -6.43 -6.70
C PRO A 680 15.97 -6.17 -8.20
N ARG A 681 15.07 -5.26 -8.55
CA ARG A 681 14.70 -4.92 -9.94
C ARG A 681 14.42 -3.43 -10.09
N ASP A 682 14.92 -2.59 -9.18
CA ASP A 682 14.73 -1.15 -9.29
C ASP A 682 15.59 -0.59 -10.44
N PRO A 683 14.97 -0.03 -11.49
CA PRO A 683 15.73 0.41 -12.66
C PRO A 683 16.65 1.61 -12.37
N ALA A 684 16.34 2.45 -11.37
CA ALA A 684 17.23 3.56 -11.01
C ALA A 684 18.48 3.07 -10.30
N LEU A 685 18.34 2.06 -9.44
CA LEU A 685 19.48 1.41 -8.78
C LEU A 685 20.32 0.61 -9.76
N LEU A 686 19.70 -0.20 -10.63
CA LEU A 686 20.40 -0.98 -11.66
C LEU A 686 21.18 -0.07 -12.62
N ARG A 687 20.58 1.04 -13.06
CA ARG A 687 21.28 2.03 -13.90
C ARG A 687 22.48 2.63 -13.18
N THR A 688 22.31 3.02 -11.92
CA THR A 688 23.40 3.60 -11.13
C THR A 688 24.53 2.59 -10.91
N GLN A 689 24.20 1.35 -10.61
CA GLN A 689 25.15 0.26 -10.46
C GLN A 689 25.93 0.01 -11.75
N ALA A 690 25.25 -0.07 -12.90
CA ALA A 690 25.88 -0.27 -14.20
C ALA A 690 26.86 0.86 -14.55
N LEU A 691 26.44 2.12 -14.37
CA LEU A 691 27.30 3.28 -14.63
C LEU A 691 28.50 3.35 -13.66
N ALA A 692 28.30 2.97 -12.40
CA ALA A 692 29.38 2.91 -11.42
C ALA A 692 30.40 1.81 -11.77
N LEU A 693 29.94 0.61 -12.13
CA LEU A 693 30.80 -0.49 -12.58
C LEU A 693 31.58 -0.13 -13.85
N GLN A 694 30.92 0.52 -14.81
CA GLN A 694 31.57 0.98 -16.05
C GLN A 694 32.69 1.99 -15.76
N ALA A 695 32.43 2.97 -14.88
CA ALA A 695 33.43 3.96 -14.50
C ALA A 695 34.61 3.36 -13.68
N LEU A 696 34.38 2.22 -13.02
CA LEU A 696 35.39 1.45 -12.31
C LEU A 696 36.07 0.38 -13.18
N GLU A 697 35.73 0.31 -14.48
CA GLU A 697 36.22 -0.69 -15.43
C GLU A 697 35.98 -2.14 -14.95
N ASP A 698 34.90 -2.37 -14.21
CA ASP A 698 34.55 -3.69 -13.69
C ASP A 698 33.85 -4.54 -14.77
N PRO A 699 34.25 -5.80 -15.00
CA PRO A 699 33.70 -6.65 -16.05
C PRO A 699 32.21 -6.98 -15.87
N ARG A 700 31.63 -6.72 -14.70
CA ARG A 700 30.18 -6.90 -14.43
C ARG A 700 29.31 -5.77 -15.00
N ALA A 701 29.91 -4.71 -15.54
CA ALA A 701 29.17 -3.55 -16.06
C ALA A 701 28.14 -3.92 -17.13
N ASP A 702 28.50 -4.78 -18.09
CA ASP A 702 27.61 -5.18 -19.18
C ASP A 702 26.38 -5.93 -18.68
N ALA A 703 26.56 -6.86 -17.74
CA ALA A 703 25.47 -7.61 -17.14
C ALA A 703 24.55 -6.71 -16.29
N ALA A 704 25.10 -5.72 -15.58
CA ALA A 704 24.29 -4.75 -14.82
C ALA A 704 23.48 -3.84 -15.76
N LEU A 705 24.07 -3.47 -16.89
CA LEU A 705 23.42 -2.67 -17.92
C LEU A 705 22.29 -3.46 -18.61
N GLU A 706 22.52 -4.74 -18.90
CA GLU A 706 21.49 -5.66 -19.40
C GLU A 706 20.32 -5.74 -18.42
N ALA A 707 20.59 -5.90 -17.12
CA ALA A 707 19.55 -5.93 -16.10
C ALA A 707 18.73 -4.63 -16.05
N TYR A 708 19.39 -3.48 -16.17
CA TYR A 708 18.70 -2.21 -16.31
C TYR A 708 17.78 -2.19 -17.54
N PHE A 709 18.25 -2.67 -18.71
CA PHE A 709 17.43 -2.70 -19.92
C PHE A 709 16.24 -3.64 -19.83
N VAL A 710 16.36 -4.77 -19.09
CA VAL A 710 15.24 -5.70 -18.83
C VAL A 710 14.18 -5.07 -17.91
N HIS A 711 14.60 -4.32 -16.88
CA HIS A 711 13.69 -3.83 -15.83
C HIS A 711 13.29 -2.36 -15.92
N ARG A 712 13.88 -1.58 -16.83
CA ARG A 712 13.45 -0.20 -17.08
C ARG A 712 12.04 -0.16 -17.66
N LYS A 713 11.41 1.01 -17.52
CA LYS A 713 10.15 1.28 -18.22
C LYS A 713 10.36 1.20 -19.73
N PRO A 714 9.46 0.54 -20.48
CA PRO A 714 9.51 0.49 -21.93
C PRO A 714 9.47 1.88 -22.57
N ASP A 715 10.19 2.06 -23.68
CA ASP A 715 10.20 3.33 -24.43
C ASP A 715 8.83 3.64 -25.08
N ASP A 716 8.01 2.62 -25.32
CA ASP A 716 6.68 2.75 -25.92
C ASP A 716 5.58 3.11 -24.90
N GLN A 717 5.83 2.99 -23.59
CA GLN A 717 4.84 3.30 -22.55
C GLN A 717 4.21 4.71 -22.71
N PRO A 718 4.96 5.80 -22.95
CA PRO A 718 4.37 7.12 -23.20
C PRO A 718 3.48 7.16 -24.45
N HIS A 719 3.82 6.38 -25.48
CA HIS A 719 3.01 6.28 -26.70
C HIS A 719 1.71 5.52 -26.44
N LEU A 720 1.75 4.39 -25.72
CA LEU A 720 0.56 3.63 -25.33
C LEU A 720 -0.35 4.43 -24.39
N ALA A 721 0.24 5.16 -23.43
CA ALA A 721 -0.52 6.07 -22.59
C ALA A 721 -1.17 7.19 -23.43
N SER A 722 -0.46 7.74 -24.42
CA SER A 722 -0.99 8.76 -25.34
C SER A 722 -2.17 8.25 -26.16
N ALA A 723 -2.02 7.08 -26.78
CA ALA A 723 -3.07 6.41 -27.54
C ALA A 723 -4.33 6.15 -26.69
N CYS A 724 -4.17 5.87 -25.39
CA CYS A 724 -5.31 5.75 -24.49
C CYS A 724 -6.16 7.02 -24.42
N GLY A 725 -5.53 8.19 -24.31
CA GLY A 725 -6.26 9.46 -24.27
C GLY A 725 -6.84 9.87 -25.63
N GLU A 726 -6.21 9.49 -26.74
CA GLU A 726 -6.76 9.75 -28.08
C GLU A 726 -8.03 8.93 -28.35
N ARG A 727 -8.14 7.76 -27.74
CA ARG A 727 -9.26 6.82 -27.92
C ARG A 727 -10.41 7.05 -26.94
N ASP A 728 -10.08 7.39 -25.69
CA ASP A 728 -11.02 7.47 -24.59
C ASP A 728 -10.85 8.80 -23.85
N PRO A 729 -11.83 9.73 -23.95
CA PRO A 729 -11.82 10.99 -23.23
C PRO A 729 -11.66 10.82 -21.70
N ALA A 730 -12.23 9.76 -21.11
CA ALA A 730 -12.06 9.49 -19.69
C ALA A 730 -10.60 9.14 -19.39
N CYS A 731 -9.95 8.33 -20.22
CA CYS A 731 -8.52 8.06 -20.09
C CYS A 731 -7.67 9.33 -20.27
N ALA A 732 -8.03 10.21 -21.22
CA ALA A 732 -7.34 11.49 -21.40
C ALA A 732 -7.41 12.36 -20.14
N ARG A 733 -8.59 12.42 -19.51
CA ARG A 733 -8.85 13.14 -18.27
C ARG A 733 -8.03 12.57 -17.11
N GLU A 734 -8.12 11.26 -16.88
CA GLU A 734 -7.46 10.57 -15.76
C GLU A 734 -5.92 10.70 -15.85
N ARG A 735 -5.35 10.76 -17.05
CA ARG A 735 -3.89 10.98 -17.21
C ARG A 735 -3.39 12.34 -16.72
N VAL A 736 -4.27 13.34 -16.57
CA VAL A 736 -3.89 14.68 -16.11
C VAL A 736 -3.90 14.71 -14.57
N PRO A 737 -2.76 15.04 -13.90
CA PRO A 737 -2.76 15.24 -12.45
C PRO A 737 -3.68 16.39 -12.06
N VAL A 738 -4.58 16.16 -11.09
CA VAL A 738 -5.58 17.13 -10.63
C VAL A 738 -6.44 17.67 -11.77
N HIS A 739 -7.25 16.77 -12.34
CA HIS A 739 -8.27 17.05 -13.35
C HIS A 739 -9.66 17.28 -12.74
N VAL A 740 -10.61 17.67 -13.60
CA VAL A 740 -12.00 17.98 -13.24
C VAL A 740 -12.94 16.92 -13.80
N HIS A 741 -13.76 16.33 -12.94
CA HIS A 741 -14.95 15.54 -13.29
C HIS A 741 -16.14 16.46 -13.40
N GLU A 742 -17.02 16.24 -14.37
CA GLU A 742 -18.17 17.11 -14.66
C GLU A 742 -19.47 16.33 -14.80
#